data_AF-A0AAV0QXP2-F1
#
_entry.id   AF-A0AAV0QXP2-F1
#
_cell.length_a   1.000
_cell.length_b   1.000
_cell.length_c   1.000
_cell.angle_alpha   90.00
_cell.angle_beta   90.00
_cell.angle_gamma   90.00
#
_symmetry.space_group_name_H-M   'P 1'
#
loop_
_entity.id
_entity.type
_entity.pdbx_description
1 polymer ?
#
loop_
_entity_poly.entity_id
_entity_poly.type
_entity_poly.pdbx_seq_one_letter_code
_entity_poly.pdbx_strand_id
1 'polypeptide(L)'
;MLKQGLGCCKVYVSESRNKAALELIERAAKLFPEAQIINKFEDVTYNRVGYTLVASLDPNLSPADNSPLKSSVFAMVKAAFEAIDLEHHAGSHPRLGVVDHICFHPLAQASLEQAAWVAKSLAADVGSQLKVPTFLYGAASNERRKLDSIRRELGYFKPNSGNQWVGGPESETLPLKPDEGPCEVNQAKGVLVVGATKWVDNYNVPVFSTNMAAIRRIAKRVSTRGGGLASVQAMALAHEDNVIEVACNLLEPSNVGGDRVQQEVEQLGVEEGVGVGKGYYTDFSQEKIVESYLKLAAKSIKTEEAELRGEKKIKNKKEQLEMELSPRSKINKKGAGNHSALLCCKLFISESRNSAILDAIETAARRDPETVIVNKFPDRAYNRIRYTLVSYVVALDSTGTAIYSPLRQTVVAMAEAAYAAINLEQHSGTHPRLGVVDEIVFHPLGRASLDEAACLSKGLAADIAARFQVPVFLFGAAHPTGKALDTIRRELGYYRPNFTGSQWAGWTMPETLSENPDEGPAHVSRTRGIAMIGARQWVGLYNVPIVSTDVSAARKIARMVSARGGGLPTVQTLGLVHGEDSTEIACMLLEPNQIGADQVQNRVEMLAAEQGFDVEKGYFTDFSPEMIVEKYTNLISGNRD
;
A
#
# COMPACT_ATOMS: atom_id res chain seq x y z
N MET A 1 -0.48 -26.46 25.80
CA MET A 1 -1.00 -25.97 24.50
C MET A 1 -0.79 -27.08 23.48
N LEU A 2 -1.87 -27.70 23.00
CA LEU A 2 -1.81 -28.58 21.83
C LEU A 2 -1.20 -27.76 20.67
N LYS A 3 -0.16 -28.28 20.00
CA LYS A 3 0.52 -27.55 18.93
C LYS A 3 -0.44 -27.43 17.75
N GLN A 4 -1.09 -26.28 17.58
CA GLN A 4 -1.97 -26.01 16.43
C GLN A 4 -1.25 -26.29 15.10
N GLY A 5 -1.98 -26.83 14.11
CA GLY A 5 -1.44 -27.00 12.77
C GLY A 5 -1.18 -25.65 12.12
N LEU A 6 -0.01 -25.46 11.52
CA LEU A 6 0.37 -24.22 10.85
C LEU A 6 0.62 -24.48 9.37
N GLY A 7 0.28 -23.52 8.53
CA GLY A 7 0.59 -23.51 7.12
C GLY A 7 1.63 -22.44 6.84
N CYS A 8 2.67 -22.79 6.09
CA CYS A 8 3.62 -21.84 5.54
C CYS A 8 3.41 -21.74 4.03
N CYS A 9 3.42 -20.53 3.50
CA CYS A 9 3.38 -20.28 2.06
C CYS A 9 4.63 -19.48 1.66
N LYS A 10 5.39 -20.01 0.70
CA LYS A 10 6.48 -19.29 0.04
C LYS A 10 5.97 -18.74 -1.28
N VAL A 11 6.01 -17.42 -1.45
CA VAL A 11 5.55 -16.70 -2.65
C VAL A 11 6.75 -16.05 -3.32
N TYR A 12 7.03 -16.43 -4.56
CA TYR A 12 8.14 -15.87 -5.33
C TYR A 12 7.64 -14.94 -6.43
N VAL A 13 8.06 -13.68 -6.37
CA VAL A 13 7.70 -12.63 -7.32
C VAL A 13 8.95 -12.22 -8.11
N SER A 14 8.82 -12.12 -9.42
CA SER A 14 9.85 -11.69 -10.37
C SER A 14 9.94 -10.16 -10.39
N GLU A 15 10.31 -9.57 -9.25
CA GLU A 15 10.60 -8.15 -9.07
C GLU A 15 11.34 -7.97 -7.74
N SER A 16 12.39 -7.14 -7.72
CA SER A 16 13.03 -6.69 -6.47
C SER A 16 13.50 -5.23 -6.48
N ARG A 17 13.41 -4.56 -7.64
CA ARG A 17 13.91 -3.21 -7.88
C ARG A 17 12.79 -2.16 -7.73
N ASN A 18 11.56 -2.51 -8.09
CA ASN A 18 10.40 -1.64 -7.95
C ASN A 18 9.83 -1.63 -6.52
N LYS A 19 10.41 -0.79 -5.66
CA LYS A 19 10.00 -0.65 -4.25
C LYS A 19 8.51 -0.35 -4.07
N ALA A 20 7.93 0.49 -4.92
CA ALA A 20 6.51 0.84 -4.82
C ALA A 20 5.60 -0.38 -5.06
N ALA A 21 5.92 -1.20 -6.05
CA ALA A 21 5.21 -2.45 -6.30
C ALA A 21 5.36 -3.44 -5.13
N LEU A 22 6.56 -3.59 -4.58
CA LEU A 22 6.78 -4.45 -3.41
C LEU A 22 5.99 -3.97 -2.18
N GLU A 23 5.95 -2.66 -1.93
CA GLU A 23 5.15 -2.10 -0.84
C GLU A 23 3.65 -2.37 -1.02
N LEU A 24 3.13 -2.32 -2.25
CA LEU A 24 1.73 -2.64 -2.52
C LEU A 24 1.42 -4.12 -2.22
N ILE A 25 2.32 -5.03 -2.63
CA ILE A 25 2.20 -6.46 -2.35
C ILE A 25 2.23 -6.73 -0.84
N GLU A 26 3.18 -6.12 -0.11
CA GLU A 26 3.30 -6.27 1.34
C GLU A 26 2.08 -5.68 2.09
N ARG A 27 1.54 -4.55 1.61
CA ARG A 27 0.32 -3.95 2.17
C ARG A 27 -0.90 -4.85 1.95
N ALA A 28 -0.99 -5.54 0.81
CA ALA A 28 -2.08 -6.48 0.54
C ALA A 28 -2.07 -7.66 1.54
N ALA A 29 -0.88 -8.15 1.92
CA ALA A 29 -0.76 -9.17 2.96
C ALA A 29 -1.21 -8.68 4.34
N LYS A 30 -0.91 -7.42 4.69
CA LYS A 30 -1.26 -6.81 5.99
C LYS A 30 -2.76 -6.68 6.24
N LEU A 31 -3.61 -6.87 5.23
CA LEU A 31 -5.06 -6.92 5.39
C LEU A 31 -5.52 -8.19 6.14
N PHE A 32 -4.64 -9.19 6.29
CA PHE A 32 -4.94 -10.49 6.89
C PHE A 32 -3.99 -10.74 8.07
N PRO A 33 -4.23 -10.15 9.25
CA PRO A 33 -3.30 -10.19 10.39
C PRO A 33 -2.99 -11.60 10.93
N GLU A 34 -3.85 -12.58 10.64
CA GLU A 34 -3.68 -13.99 10.99
C GLU A 34 -2.64 -14.69 10.11
N ALA A 35 -2.38 -14.16 8.91
CA ALA A 35 -1.39 -14.62 7.93
C ALA A 35 -0.23 -13.64 7.85
N GLN A 36 0.87 -13.97 8.53
CA GLN A 36 1.96 -13.02 8.75
C GLN A 36 3.14 -13.31 7.85
N ILE A 37 3.70 -12.27 7.24
CA ILE A 37 5.01 -12.33 6.57
C ILE A 37 6.08 -12.47 7.66
N ILE A 38 6.72 -13.64 7.72
CA ILE A 38 7.79 -13.97 8.67
C ILE A 38 9.17 -13.63 8.12
N ASN A 39 9.33 -13.75 6.80
CA ASN A 39 10.59 -13.40 6.13
C ASN A 39 10.32 -12.81 4.74
N LYS A 40 11.24 -11.94 4.33
CA LYS A 40 11.36 -11.38 2.98
C LYS A 40 12.82 -11.52 2.56
N PHE A 41 13.06 -12.28 1.50
CA PHE A 41 14.37 -12.39 0.88
C PHE A 41 14.35 -11.69 -0.47
N GLU A 42 15.14 -10.63 -0.61
CA GLU A 42 15.18 -9.78 -1.79
C GLU A 42 16.56 -9.91 -2.44
N ASP A 43 16.60 -10.27 -3.73
CA ASP A 43 17.84 -10.32 -4.51
C ASP A 43 17.70 -9.45 -5.75
N VAL A 44 18.49 -8.37 -5.79
CA VAL A 44 18.48 -7.34 -6.84
C VAL A 44 19.04 -7.87 -8.15
N THR A 45 20.06 -8.74 -8.09
CA THR A 45 20.70 -9.33 -9.26
C THR A 45 19.78 -10.31 -9.97
N TYR A 46 19.15 -11.19 -9.19
CA TYR A 46 18.11 -12.11 -9.66
C TYR A 46 16.85 -11.41 -10.13
N ASN A 47 16.64 -10.15 -9.71
CA ASN A 47 15.39 -9.42 -9.85
C ASN A 47 14.20 -10.23 -9.29
N ARG A 48 14.36 -10.77 -8.09
CA ARG A 48 13.38 -11.67 -7.49
C ARG A 48 13.27 -11.46 -5.99
N VAL A 49 12.04 -11.50 -5.49
CA VAL A 49 11.74 -11.49 -4.05
C VAL A 49 10.99 -12.77 -3.66
N GLY A 50 11.37 -13.35 -2.52
CA GLY A 50 10.67 -14.44 -1.86
C GLY A 50 10.03 -13.95 -0.57
N TYR A 51 8.73 -14.15 -0.43
CA TYR A 51 7.99 -13.90 0.82
C TYR A 51 7.63 -15.22 1.49
N THR A 52 7.81 -15.29 2.80
CA THR A 52 7.45 -16.46 3.62
C THR A 52 6.33 -16.06 4.57
N LEU A 53 5.12 -16.53 4.29
CA LEU A 53 3.92 -16.26 5.08
C LEU A 53 3.55 -17.47 5.93
N VAL A 54 3.06 -17.23 7.15
CA VAL A 54 2.58 -18.29 8.05
C VAL A 54 1.24 -17.93 8.63
N ALA A 55 0.32 -18.90 8.68
CA ALA A 55 -0.94 -18.79 9.39
C ALA A 55 -1.34 -20.12 10.03
N SER A 56 -2.33 -20.10 10.93
CA SER A 56 -2.96 -21.31 11.43
C SER A 56 -3.77 -22.03 10.33
N LEU A 57 -3.68 -23.36 10.30
CA LEU A 57 -4.55 -24.25 9.54
C LEU A 57 -5.45 -24.99 10.54
N ASP A 58 -6.55 -24.35 10.94
CA ASP A 58 -7.51 -24.96 11.87
C ASP A 58 -8.25 -26.13 11.18
N PRO A 59 -8.19 -27.36 11.72
CA PRO A 59 -8.90 -28.52 11.16
C PRO A 59 -10.43 -28.42 11.27
N ASN A 60 -10.98 -27.52 12.10
CA ASN A 60 -12.43 -27.35 12.29
C ASN A 60 -13.06 -26.28 11.38
N LEU A 61 -12.25 -25.43 10.74
CA LEU A 61 -12.74 -24.52 9.72
C LEU A 61 -12.96 -25.32 8.43
N SER A 62 -14.16 -25.25 7.86
CA SER A 62 -14.39 -25.79 6.51
C SER A 62 -13.35 -25.14 5.59
N PRO A 63 -12.46 -25.91 4.96
CA PRO A 63 -11.32 -25.35 4.25
C PRO A 63 -11.74 -24.36 3.15
N ALA A 64 -12.94 -24.56 2.58
CA ALA A 64 -13.46 -23.93 1.36
C ALA A 64 -13.33 -22.40 1.27
N ASP A 65 -13.71 -21.66 2.32
CA ASP A 65 -14.01 -20.24 2.12
C ASP A 65 -13.12 -19.27 2.92
N ASN A 66 -12.54 -19.68 4.05
CA ASN A 66 -11.92 -18.74 5.01
C ASN A 66 -10.53 -19.17 5.52
N SER A 67 -9.60 -19.58 4.64
CA SER A 67 -8.18 -19.71 5.04
C SER A 67 -7.49 -18.35 4.99
N PRO A 68 -7.04 -17.76 6.12
CA PRO A 68 -6.36 -16.46 6.09
C PRO A 68 -5.09 -16.49 5.23
N LEU A 69 -4.40 -17.64 5.22
CA LEU A 69 -3.21 -17.84 4.38
C LEU A 69 -3.56 -17.78 2.89
N LYS A 70 -4.67 -18.40 2.47
CA LYS A 70 -5.15 -18.33 1.08
C LYS A 70 -5.47 -16.88 0.71
N SER A 71 -6.30 -16.22 1.51
CA SER A 71 -6.79 -14.87 1.22
C SER A 71 -5.65 -13.85 1.17
N SER A 72 -4.71 -13.94 2.11
CA SER A 72 -3.49 -13.10 2.09
C SER A 72 -2.65 -13.33 0.85
N VAL A 73 -2.38 -14.58 0.49
CA VAL A 73 -1.55 -14.89 -0.69
C VAL A 73 -2.27 -14.48 -1.97
N PHE A 74 -3.59 -14.70 -2.07
CA PHE A 74 -4.38 -14.25 -3.21
C PHE A 74 -4.33 -12.72 -3.38
N ALA A 75 -4.47 -11.97 -2.28
CA ALA A 75 -4.37 -10.51 -2.32
C ALA A 75 -2.97 -10.04 -2.74
N MET A 76 -1.91 -10.69 -2.26
CA MET A 76 -0.53 -10.41 -2.71
C MET A 76 -0.36 -10.68 -4.21
N VAL A 77 -0.89 -11.80 -4.71
CA VAL A 77 -0.82 -12.18 -6.13
C VAL A 77 -1.57 -11.16 -6.99
N LYS A 78 -2.77 -10.76 -6.58
CA LYS A 78 -3.54 -9.72 -7.26
C LYS A 78 -2.77 -8.40 -7.32
N ALA A 79 -2.25 -7.94 -6.19
CA ALA A 79 -1.46 -6.70 -6.13
C ALA A 79 -0.20 -6.78 -7.01
N ALA A 80 0.46 -7.95 -7.07
CA ALA A 80 1.62 -8.15 -7.93
C ALA A 80 1.25 -8.02 -9.41
N PHE A 81 0.16 -8.66 -9.85
CA PHE A 81 -0.32 -8.54 -11.24
C PHE A 81 -0.86 -7.16 -11.62
N GLU A 82 -1.26 -6.34 -10.65
CA GLU A 82 -1.70 -4.95 -10.87
C GLU A 82 -0.51 -3.97 -10.94
N ALA A 83 0.58 -4.27 -10.23
CA ALA A 83 1.70 -3.34 -10.04
C ALA A 83 2.94 -3.66 -10.90
N ILE A 84 3.06 -4.89 -11.42
CA ILE A 84 4.24 -5.36 -12.15
C ILE A 84 3.83 -5.82 -13.54
N ASP A 85 4.62 -5.41 -14.52
CA ASP A 85 4.52 -5.84 -15.90
C ASP A 85 5.77 -6.66 -16.27
N LEU A 86 5.57 -7.95 -16.53
CA LEU A 86 6.64 -8.89 -16.87
C LEU A 86 7.33 -8.55 -18.19
N GLU A 87 6.69 -7.81 -19.10
CA GLU A 87 7.29 -7.39 -20.38
C GLU A 87 8.51 -6.48 -20.15
N HIS A 88 8.53 -5.77 -19.02
CA HIS A 88 9.64 -4.89 -18.62
C HIS A 88 10.65 -5.57 -17.69
N HIS A 89 10.46 -6.85 -17.36
CA HIS A 89 11.33 -7.57 -16.44
C HIS A 89 12.67 -7.93 -17.07
N ALA A 90 13.78 -7.78 -16.33
CA ALA A 90 15.08 -8.36 -16.67
C ALA A 90 15.84 -8.83 -15.43
N GLY A 91 16.18 -10.12 -15.35
CA GLY A 91 16.90 -10.71 -14.21
C GLY A 91 17.69 -11.95 -14.59
N SER A 92 18.66 -12.35 -13.75
CA SER A 92 19.48 -13.55 -13.97
C SER A 92 18.88 -14.83 -13.39
N HIS A 93 17.75 -14.75 -12.68
CA HIS A 93 17.05 -15.92 -12.17
C HIS A 93 15.95 -16.38 -13.16
N PRO A 94 15.84 -17.70 -13.42
CA PRO A 94 14.73 -18.28 -14.16
C PRO A 94 13.34 -17.88 -13.63
N ARG A 95 12.39 -17.60 -14.52
CA ARG A 95 10.99 -17.29 -14.18
C ARG A 95 10.03 -17.56 -15.33
N LEU A 96 8.78 -17.85 -14.99
CA LEU A 96 7.66 -18.03 -15.93
C LEU A 96 6.62 -16.90 -15.87
N GLY A 97 6.55 -16.14 -14.78
CA GLY A 97 5.50 -15.15 -14.55
C GLY A 97 5.91 -14.06 -13.56
N VAL A 98 5.07 -13.03 -13.42
CA VAL A 98 5.20 -12.00 -12.37
C VAL A 98 5.24 -12.66 -11.00
N VAL A 99 4.26 -13.52 -10.73
CA VAL A 99 4.34 -14.48 -9.63
C VAL A 99 4.65 -15.84 -10.24
N ASP A 100 5.91 -16.24 -10.20
CA ASP A 100 6.40 -17.46 -10.87
C ASP A 100 5.98 -18.72 -10.10
N HIS A 101 6.11 -18.69 -8.77
CA HIS A 101 6.05 -19.90 -7.97
C HIS A 101 5.47 -19.64 -6.58
N ILE A 102 4.49 -20.45 -6.20
CA ILE A 102 3.90 -20.47 -4.87
C ILE A 102 3.96 -21.90 -4.33
N CYS A 103 4.46 -22.07 -3.11
CA CYS A 103 4.53 -23.38 -2.46
C CYS A 103 4.00 -23.34 -1.03
N PHE A 104 3.06 -24.23 -0.73
CA PHE A 104 2.53 -24.45 0.60
C PHE A 104 3.25 -25.61 1.30
N HIS A 105 3.66 -25.37 2.54
CA HIS A 105 4.33 -26.35 3.39
C HIS A 105 3.54 -26.55 4.68
N PRO A 106 3.27 -27.80 5.09
CA PRO A 106 2.72 -28.07 6.39
C PRO A 106 3.78 -27.84 7.48
N LEU A 107 3.38 -27.15 8.54
CA LEU A 107 4.19 -26.90 9.73
C LEU A 107 3.48 -27.41 10.98
N ALA A 108 4.26 -27.69 12.03
CA ALA A 108 3.76 -28.22 13.30
C ALA A 108 2.89 -29.48 13.11
N GLN A 109 1.61 -29.44 13.50
CA GLN A 109 0.69 -30.58 13.37
C GLN A 109 -0.12 -30.59 12.06
N ALA A 110 0.10 -29.65 11.13
CA ALA A 110 -0.62 -29.64 9.87
C ALA A 110 -0.21 -30.82 8.98
N SER A 111 -1.16 -31.38 8.22
CA SER A 111 -0.89 -32.41 7.22
C SER A 111 -0.55 -31.81 5.86
N LEU A 112 0.16 -32.60 5.04
CA LEU A 112 0.47 -32.21 3.67
C LEU A 112 -0.81 -32.07 2.83
N GLU A 113 -1.84 -32.85 3.13
CA GLU A 113 -3.15 -32.80 2.49
C GLU A 113 -3.86 -31.45 2.78
N GLN A 114 -3.75 -30.93 4.00
CA GLN A 114 -4.27 -29.59 4.33
C GLN A 114 -3.57 -28.51 3.51
N ALA A 115 -2.23 -28.55 3.43
CA ALA A 115 -1.46 -27.61 2.59
C ALA A 115 -1.82 -27.73 1.10
N ALA A 116 -1.98 -28.96 0.59
CA ALA A 116 -2.38 -29.23 -0.78
C ALA A 116 -3.78 -28.70 -1.11
N TRP A 117 -4.69 -28.78 -0.15
CA TRP A 117 -6.04 -28.25 -0.31
C TRP A 117 -6.01 -26.72 -0.48
N VAL A 118 -5.26 -26.01 0.37
CA VAL A 118 -5.11 -24.55 0.27
C VAL A 118 -4.47 -24.14 -1.07
N ALA A 119 -3.46 -24.89 -1.51
CA ALA A 119 -2.81 -24.69 -2.81
C ALA A 119 -3.78 -24.84 -3.99
N LYS A 120 -4.64 -25.87 -3.98
CA LYS A 120 -5.68 -26.09 -5.01
C LYS A 120 -6.71 -24.96 -5.01
N SER A 121 -7.19 -24.55 -3.83
CA SER A 121 -8.18 -23.48 -3.72
C SER A 121 -7.61 -22.15 -4.21
N LEU A 122 -6.37 -21.80 -3.85
CA LEU A 122 -5.68 -20.62 -4.38
C LEU A 122 -5.56 -20.67 -5.91
N ALA A 123 -5.15 -21.81 -6.47
CA ALA A 123 -4.97 -21.96 -7.91
C ALA A 123 -6.29 -21.77 -8.67
N ALA A 124 -7.41 -22.28 -8.15
CA ALA A 124 -8.74 -22.08 -8.71
C ALA A 124 -9.15 -20.60 -8.67
N ASP A 125 -8.91 -19.90 -7.55
CA ASP A 125 -9.20 -18.46 -7.43
C ASP A 125 -8.36 -17.63 -8.41
N VAL A 126 -7.06 -17.91 -8.53
CA VAL A 126 -6.18 -17.19 -9.47
C VAL A 126 -6.57 -17.46 -10.92
N GLY A 127 -6.80 -18.74 -11.28
CA GLY A 127 -7.20 -19.12 -12.63
C GLY A 127 -8.55 -18.52 -13.05
N SER A 128 -9.53 -18.55 -12.15
CA SER A 128 -10.89 -18.08 -12.45
C SER A 128 -11.03 -16.56 -12.38
N GLN A 129 -10.45 -15.89 -11.39
CA GLN A 129 -10.64 -14.46 -11.14
C GLN A 129 -9.58 -13.59 -11.81
N LEU A 130 -8.31 -14.00 -11.76
CA LEU A 130 -7.19 -13.21 -12.31
C LEU A 130 -6.84 -13.58 -13.75
N LYS A 131 -7.45 -14.66 -14.26
CA LYS A 131 -7.32 -15.19 -15.63
C LYS A 131 -5.86 -15.47 -16.01
N VAL A 132 -5.14 -16.14 -15.11
CA VAL A 132 -3.74 -16.54 -15.32
C VAL A 132 -3.63 -18.06 -15.46
N PRO A 133 -2.93 -18.58 -16.49
CA PRO A 133 -2.64 -20.00 -16.61
C PRO A 133 -1.90 -20.48 -15.36
N THR A 134 -2.50 -21.43 -14.64
CA THR A 134 -1.99 -21.89 -13.35
C THR A 134 -1.77 -23.40 -13.35
N PHE A 135 -0.54 -23.81 -12.98
CA PHE A 135 -0.12 -25.20 -12.97
C PHE A 135 0.07 -25.72 -11.56
N LEU A 136 -0.51 -26.89 -11.27
CA LEU A 136 -0.42 -27.56 -9.98
C LEU A 136 0.69 -28.61 -9.96
N TYR A 137 1.45 -28.66 -8.86
CA TYR A 137 2.49 -29.66 -8.62
C TYR A 137 2.51 -30.21 -7.19
N GLY A 138 3.30 -31.25 -6.97
CA GLY A 138 3.45 -31.88 -5.65
C GLY A 138 2.13 -32.47 -5.17
N ALA A 139 1.82 -32.31 -3.88
CA ALA A 139 0.58 -32.82 -3.31
C ALA A 139 -0.69 -32.12 -3.82
N ALA A 140 -0.56 -30.92 -4.38
CA ALA A 140 -1.66 -30.19 -4.98
C ALA A 140 -2.04 -30.73 -6.38
N SER A 141 -1.16 -31.46 -7.05
CA SER A 141 -1.45 -32.10 -8.33
C SER A 141 -2.06 -33.49 -8.11
N ASN A 142 -3.15 -33.80 -8.82
CA ASN A 142 -3.75 -35.14 -8.78
C ASN A 142 -2.76 -36.21 -9.29
N GLU A 143 -1.91 -35.85 -10.25
CA GLU A 143 -0.86 -36.71 -10.83
C GLU A 143 0.47 -36.63 -10.06
N ARG A 144 0.53 -35.85 -8.96
CA ARG A 144 1.74 -35.63 -8.16
C ARG A 144 2.96 -35.19 -8.99
N ARG A 145 2.74 -34.38 -10.03
CA ARG A 145 3.80 -33.89 -10.92
C ARG A 145 4.90 -33.16 -10.15
N LYS A 146 6.14 -33.30 -10.60
CA LYS A 146 7.30 -32.59 -10.03
C LYS A 146 7.40 -31.18 -10.61
N LEU A 147 7.80 -30.22 -9.77
CA LEU A 147 8.00 -28.82 -10.16
C LEU A 147 8.99 -28.66 -11.33
N ASP A 148 10.09 -29.42 -11.31
CA ASP A 148 11.12 -29.34 -12.34
C ASP A 148 10.67 -29.93 -13.68
N SER A 149 9.67 -30.82 -13.70
CA SER A 149 9.06 -31.32 -14.95
C SER A 149 8.26 -30.20 -15.62
N ILE A 150 7.32 -29.60 -14.87
CA ILE A 150 6.47 -28.52 -15.37
C ILE A 150 7.33 -27.34 -15.84
N ARG A 151 8.31 -26.92 -15.03
CA ARG A 151 9.25 -25.86 -15.40
C ARG A 151 10.03 -26.16 -16.67
N ARG A 152 10.44 -27.41 -16.89
CA ARG A 152 11.19 -27.80 -18.09
C ARG A 152 10.33 -27.73 -19.34
N GLU A 153 9.09 -28.17 -19.25
CA GLU A 153 8.13 -28.16 -20.35
C GLU A 153 7.72 -26.73 -20.70
N LEU A 154 7.60 -25.85 -19.71
CA LEU A 154 7.31 -24.42 -19.89
C LEU A 154 8.55 -23.57 -20.22
N GLY A 155 9.73 -24.17 -20.41
CA GLY A 155 10.94 -23.44 -20.85
C GLY A 155 11.69 -22.66 -19.77
N TYR A 156 11.34 -22.79 -18.49
CA TYR A 156 11.94 -22.06 -17.35
C TYR A 156 13.48 -22.03 -17.34
N PHE A 157 14.13 -23.15 -17.67
CA PHE A 157 15.59 -23.29 -17.58
C PHE A 157 16.36 -22.74 -18.79
N LYS A 158 15.68 -22.10 -19.74
CA LYS A 158 16.29 -21.52 -20.94
C LYS A 158 16.23 -19.99 -20.86
N PRO A 159 17.37 -19.29 -20.71
CA PRO A 159 17.39 -17.83 -20.83
C PRO A 159 17.10 -17.42 -22.28
N ASN A 160 16.47 -16.26 -22.48
CA ASN A 160 16.17 -15.70 -23.79
C ASN A 160 17.08 -14.53 -24.18
N SER A 161 17.92 -14.03 -23.26
CA SER A 161 18.95 -13.03 -23.56
C SER A 161 20.23 -13.33 -22.77
N GLY A 162 21.21 -13.98 -23.41
CA GLY A 162 22.47 -14.36 -22.76
C GLY A 162 22.25 -15.31 -21.56
N ASN A 163 22.62 -14.86 -20.35
CA ASN A 163 22.36 -15.56 -19.08
C ASN A 163 21.17 -14.94 -18.31
N GLN A 164 20.35 -14.14 -18.98
CA GLN A 164 19.21 -13.43 -18.41
C GLN A 164 17.90 -13.86 -19.03
N TRP A 165 16.89 -13.54 -18.27
CA TRP A 165 15.50 -13.81 -18.49
C TRP A 165 14.81 -12.44 -18.59
N VAL A 166 14.52 -12.04 -19.82
CA VAL A 166 13.99 -10.70 -20.18
C VAL A 166 12.58 -10.80 -20.77
N GLY A 167 11.69 -9.89 -20.41
CA GLY A 167 10.34 -9.78 -20.97
C GLY A 167 9.38 -10.94 -20.65
N GLY A 168 8.18 -10.85 -21.21
CA GLY A 168 7.13 -11.87 -21.11
C GLY A 168 7.40 -13.12 -21.98
N PRO A 169 6.55 -14.15 -21.87
CA PRO A 169 6.61 -15.33 -22.74
C PRO A 169 6.38 -14.97 -24.22
N GLU A 170 7.21 -15.54 -25.11
CA GLU A 170 7.19 -15.25 -26.56
C GLU A 170 5.97 -15.82 -27.31
N SER A 171 5.31 -16.83 -26.75
CA SER A 171 4.15 -17.50 -27.34
C SER A 171 2.94 -17.36 -26.41
N GLU A 172 1.80 -16.99 -27.00
CA GLU A 172 0.51 -16.98 -26.30
C GLU A 172 -0.03 -18.38 -26.04
N THR A 173 0.44 -19.38 -26.78
CA THR A 173 0.05 -20.79 -26.61
C THR A 173 1.04 -21.56 -25.75
N LEU A 174 0.50 -22.32 -24.79
CA LEU A 174 1.29 -23.13 -23.87
C LEU A 174 1.50 -24.56 -24.39
N PRO A 175 2.70 -25.15 -24.17
CA PRO A 175 2.97 -26.55 -24.53
C PRO A 175 2.23 -27.54 -23.63
N LEU A 176 1.72 -27.07 -22.48
CA LEU A 176 0.96 -27.84 -21.52
C LEU A 176 -0.38 -27.17 -21.25
N LYS A 177 -1.42 -27.99 -21.08
CA LYS A 177 -2.71 -27.51 -20.61
C LYS A 177 -2.61 -27.12 -19.12
N PRO A 178 -2.98 -25.88 -18.74
CA PRO A 178 -3.07 -25.46 -17.34
C PRO A 178 -4.09 -26.29 -16.57
N ASP A 179 -3.87 -26.48 -15.27
CA ASP A 179 -4.87 -27.12 -14.40
C ASP A 179 -6.02 -26.16 -14.11
N GLU A 180 -5.69 -24.88 -13.93
CA GLU A 180 -6.64 -23.80 -13.66
C GLU A 180 -6.35 -22.59 -14.55
N GLY A 181 -7.39 -21.84 -14.90
CA GLY A 181 -7.29 -20.65 -15.74
C GLY A 181 -7.28 -20.92 -17.26
N PRO A 182 -7.09 -19.87 -18.08
CA PRO A 182 -7.11 -19.98 -19.54
C PRO A 182 -5.86 -20.69 -20.09
N CYS A 183 -5.95 -21.28 -21.28
CA CYS A 183 -4.81 -21.84 -22.01
C CYS A 183 -3.94 -20.75 -22.68
N GLU A 184 -4.46 -19.53 -22.81
CA GLU A 184 -3.79 -18.38 -23.40
C GLU A 184 -2.99 -17.63 -22.33
N VAL A 185 -1.76 -17.22 -22.67
CA VAL A 185 -0.88 -16.50 -21.76
C VAL A 185 -0.95 -15.01 -22.02
N ASN A 186 -1.18 -14.24 -20.97
CA ASN A 186 -0.98 -12.79 -21.00
C ASN A 186 0.52 -12.50 -20.77
N GLN A 187 1.17 -11.82 -21.72
CA GLN A 187 2.62 -11.58 -21.67
C GLN A 187 3.07 -10.77 -20.44
N ALA A 188 2.29 -9.75 -20.05
CA ALA A 188 2.55 -8.93 -18.86
C ALA A 188 2.43 -9.70 -17.54
N LYS A 189 1.71 -10.83 -17.49
CA LYS A 189 1.53 -11.64 -16.26
C LYS A 189 2.35 -12.94 -16.27
N GLY A 190 2.49 -13.57 -17.43
CA GLY A 190 3.09 -14.89 -17.62
C GLY A 190 2.27 -16.03 -17.01
N VAL A 191 2.96 -17.02 -16.45
CA VAL A 191 2.38 -18.26 -15.92
C VAL A 191 2.69 -18.41 -14.44
N LEU A 192 1.75 -18.95 -13.67
CA LEU A 192 1.91 -19.24 -12.24
C LEU A 192 2.01 -20.76 -11.99
N VAL A 193 2.95 -21.17 -11.15
CA VAL A 193 3.04 -22.56 -10.66
C VAL A 193 2.76 -22.62 -9.17
N VAL A 194 1.73 -23.37 -8.76
CA VAL A 194 1.30 -23.51 -7.35
C VAL A 194 1.44 -24.97 -6.91
N GLY A 195 1.91 -25.21 -5.70
CA GLY A 195 1.95 -26.57 -5.18
C GLY A 195 2.04 -26.68 -3.68
N ALA A 196 2.10 -27.92 -3.22
CA ALA A 196 2.30 -28.24 -1.82
C ALA A 196 3.30 -29.38 -1.65
N THR A 197 4.27 -29.21 -0.75
CA THR A 197 5.34 -30.18 -0.49
C THR A 197 5.67 -30.25 0.99
N LYS A 198 6.46 -31.25 1.39
CA LYS A 198 7.19 -31.19 2.68
C LYS A 198 8.13 -29.97 2.71
N TRP A 199 8.71 -29.69 3.87
CA TRP A 199 9.64 -28.57 4.06
C TRP A 199 10.83 -28.66 3.11
N VAL A 200 11.20 -27.53 2.49
CA VAL A 200 12.33 -27.39 1.56
C VAL A 200 13.15 -26.19 1.98
N ASP A 201 14.46 -26.39 2.12
CA ASP A 201 15.42 -25.31 2.33
C ASP A 201 16.09 -24.90 1.01
N ASN A 202 16.48 -23.64 0.92
CA ASN A 202 17.21 -23.07 -0.19
C ASN A 202 18.57 -22.62 0.32
N TYR A 203 19.64 -23.19 -0.24
CA TYR A 203 21.02 -22.92 0.15
C TYR A 203 21.86 -22.62 -1.08
N ASN A 204 22.40 -21.40 -1.15
CA ASN A 204 23.20 -20.95 -2.29
C ASN A 204 24.66 -20.89 -1.90
N VAL A 205 25.54 -21.37 -2.78
CA VAL A 205 27.00 -21.30 -2.60
C VAL A 205 27.61 -20.43 -3.69
N PRO A 206 28.20 -19.26 -3.35
CA PRO A 206 28.87 -18.42 -4.33
C PRO A 206 30.18 -19.05 -4.79
N VAL A 207 30.42 -19.08 -6.10
CA VAL A 207 31.68 -19.54 -6.70
C VAL A 207 32.27 -18.43 -7.55
N PHE A 208 33.51 -18.05 -7.24
CA PHE A 208 34.24 -16.94 -7.88
C PHE A 208 34.81 -17.41 -9.21
N SER A 209 34.01 -17.31 -10.27
CA SER A 209 34.38 -17.75 -11.61
C SER A 209 33.49 -17.12 -12.67
N THR A 210 34.07 -16.78 -13.82
CA THR A 210 33.32 -16.40 -15.03
C THR A 210 32.93 -17.61 -15.89
N ASN A 211 33.41 -18.81 -15.56
CA ASN A 211 33.22 -20.01 -16.37
C ASN A 211 31.91 -20.72 -16.02
N MET A 212 30.81 -20.23 -16.60
CA MET A 212 29.47 -20.82 -16.43
C MET A 212 29.41 -22.31 -16.79
N ALA A 213 30.20 -22.79 -17.75
CA ALA A 213 30.22 -24.20 -18.11
C ALA A 213 30.81 -25.07 -16.99
N ALA A 214 31.86 -24.60 -16.31
CA ALA A 214 32.43 -25.28 -15.14
C ALA A 214 31.43 -25.35 -13.99
N ILE A 215 30.79 -24.22 -13.65
CA ILE A 215 29.85 -24.20 -12.53
C ILE A 215 28.58 -25.02 -12.82
N ARG A 216 28.14 -25.09 -14.09
CA ARG A 216 27.09 -26.03 -14.50
C ARG A 216 27.48 -27.51 -14.30
N ARG A 217 28.76 -27.88 -14.47
CA ARG A 217 29.24 -29.23 -14.15
C ARG A 217 29.22 -29.49 -12.65
N ILE A 218 29.67 -28.51 -11.84
CA ILE A 218 29.61 -28.58 -10.37
C ILE A 218 28.16 -28.76 -9.93
N ALA A 219 27.24 -27.87 -10.33
CA ALA A 219 25.83 -27.95 -9.98
C ALA A 219 25.19 -29.28 -10.40
N LYS A 220 25.54 -29.80 -11.59
CA LYS A 220 25.09 -31.13 -12.02
C LYS A 220 25.57 -32.23 -11.07
N ARG A 221 26.85 -32.23 -10.69
CA ARG A 221 27.45 -33.23 -9.79
C ARG A 221 26.97 -33.11 -8.34
N VAL A 222 26.61 -31.92 -7.88
CA VAL A 222 25.97 -31.73 -6.56
C VAL A 222 24.54 -32.28 -6.57
N SER A 223 23.81 -32.10 -7.67
CA SER A 223 22.41 -32.52 -7.77
C SER A 223 22.25 -34.04 -7.84
N THR A 224 21.20 -34.56 -7.19
CA THR A 224 20.77 -35.96 -7.30
C THR A 224 20.64 -36.42 -8.76
N ARG A 225 20.17 -35.54 -9.65
CA ARG A 225 20.00 -35.87 -11.08
C ARG A 225 21.33 -36.17 -11.78
N GLY A 226 22.44 -35.59 -11.32
CA GLY A 226 23.77 -35.88 -11.85
C GLY A 226 24.56 -36.89 -11.02
N GLY A 227 23.90 -37.63 -10.11
CA GLY A 227 24.53 -38.64 -9.26
C GLY A 227 25.10 -38.10 -7.95
N GLY A 228 24.78 -36.85 -7.59
CA GLY A 228 25.25 -36.19 -6.37
C GLY A 228 24.49 -36.54 -5.11
N LEU A 229 24.41 -35.54 -4.22
CA LEU A 229 23.72 -35.67 -2.94
C LEU A 229 22.25 -36.03 -3.13
N ALA A 230 21.75 -36.96 -2.31
CA ALA A 230 20.35 -37.38 -2.34
C ALA A 230 19.41 -36.22 -1.94
N SER A 231 18.26 -36.12 -2.60
CA SER A 231 17.25 -35.09 -2.34
C SER A 231 17.74 -33.64 -2.52
N VAL A 232 18.79 -33.42 -3.32
CA VAL A 232 19.33 -32.09 -3.66
C VAL A 232 19.11 -31.78 -5.15
N GLN A 233 18.46 -30.65 -5.42
CA GLN A 233 18.40 -30.07 -6.76
C GLN A 233 19.33 -28.87 -6.80
N ALA A 234 20.20 -28.79 -7.80
CA ALA A 234 21.15 -27.69 -7.91
C ALA A 234 21.17 -27.13 -9.34
N MET A 235 21.39 -25.83 -9.46
CA MET A 235 21.61 -25.14 -10.73
C MET A 235 22.65 -24.04 -10.58
N ALA A 236 23.32 -23.71 -11.69
CA ALA A 236 24.25 -22.60 -11.74
C ALA A 236 23.52 -21.32 -12.20
N LEU A 237 23.63 -20.25 -11.42
CA LEU A 237 23.00 -18.96 -11.70
C LEU A 237 24.04 -17.85 -11.71
N ALA A 238 23.98 -16.98 -12.73
CA ALA A 238 24.86 -15.82 -12.79
C ALA A 238 24.49 -14.81 -11.71
N HIS A 239 25.50 -14.31 -11.00
CA HIS A 239 25.37 -13.26 -9.99
C HIS A 239 26.37 -12.12 -10.31
N GLU A 240 26.40 -11.07 -9.49
CA GLU A 240 27.26 -9.91 -9.68
C GLU A 240 28.75 -10.22 -9.45
N ASP A 241 29.65 -9.31 -9.83
CA ASP A 241 31.10 -9.36 -9.54
C ASP A 241 31.84 -10.64 -9.96
N ASN A 242 31.46 -11.22 -11.11
CA ASN A 242 32.02 -12.48 -11.61
C ASN A 242 31.80 -13.68 -10.66
N VAL A 243 30.70 -13.64 -9.90
CA VAL A 243 30.22 -14.74 -9.08
C VAL A 243 29.16 -15.52 -9.84
N ILE A 244 29.23 -16.85 -9.75
CA ILE A 244 28.17 -17.74 -10.18
C ILE A 244 27.78 -18.57 -8.97
N GLU A 245 26.50 -18.55 -8.62
CA GLU A 245 26.00 -19.33 -7.49
C GLU A 245 25.64 -20.74 -7.93
N VAL A 246 26.03 -21.71 -7.11
CA VAL A 246 25.41 -23.04 -7.09
C VAL A 246 24.20 -22.94 -6.17
N ALA A 247 23.05 -22.64 -6.76
CA ALA A 247 21.79 -22.51 -6.03
C ALA A 247 21.15 -23.88 -5.83
N CYS A 248 20.95 -24.27 -4.56
CA CYS A 248 20.46 -25.60 -4.19
C CYS A 248 19.09 -25.55 -3.48
N ASN A 249 18.19 -26.44 -3.88
CA ASN A 249 16.99 -26.79 -3.12
C ASN A 249 17.23 -28.12 -2.40
N LEU A 250 17.12 -28.12 -1.08
CA LEU A 250 17.24 -29.29 -0.21
C LEU A 250 15.82 -29.81 0.05
N LEU A 251 15.42 -30.85 -0.69
CA LEU A 251 14.05 -31.37 -0.66
C LEU A 251 13.72 -32.14 0.62
N GLU A 252 14.76 -32.63 1.31
CA GLU A 252 14.68 -33.31 2.61
C GLU A 252 15.82 -32.80 3.52
N PRO A 253 15.69 -31.59 4.08
CA PRO A 253 16.78 -30.95 4.82
C PRO A 253 17.16 -31.67 6.12
N SER A 254 16.31 -32.60 6.61
CA SER A 254 16.65 -33.52 7.69
C SER A 254 17.75 -34.52 7.32
N ASN A 255 17.95 -34.79 6.03
CA ASN A 255 18.88 -35.79 5.52
C ASN A 255 20.17 -35.15 5.00
N VAL A 256 20.07 -34.03 4.29
CA VAL A 256 21.20 -33.28 3.73
C VAL A 256 21.03 -31.80 4.04
N GLY A 257 21.89 -31.28 4.91
CA GLY A 257 21.98 -29.86 5.27
C GLY A 257 22.89 -29.06 4.34
N GLY A 258 22.91 -27.74 4.55
CA GLY A 258 23.75 -26.81 3.79
C GLY A 258 25.25 -27.02 4.02
N ASP A 259 25.64 -27.54 5.18
CA ASP A 259 27.02 -27.94 5.51
C ASP A 259 27.55 -29.03 4.55
N ARG A 260 26.73 -30.05 4.26
CA ARG A 260 27.09 -31.10 3.32
C ARG A 260 27.16 -30.59 1.88
N VAL A 261 26.24 -29.70 1.50
CA VAL A 261 26.28 -29.05 0.19
C VAL A 261 27.51 -28.17 0.06
N GLN A 262 27.86 -27.41 1.10
CA GLN A 262 29.07 -26.58 1.15
C GLN A 262 30.32 -27.43 0.89
N GLN A 263 30.48 -28.54 1.63
CA GLN A 263 31.63 -29.44 1.47
C GLN A 263 31.72 -30.02 0.05
N GLU A 264 30.59 -30.45 -0.53
CA GLU A 264 30.55 -31.00 -1.88
C GLU A 264 30.95 -29.94 -2.92
N VAL A 265 30.42 -28.71 -2.81
CA VAL A 265 30.76 -27.61 -3.73
C VAL A 265 32.23 -27.21 -3.59
N GLU A 266 32.77 -27.16 -2.36
CA GLU A 266 34.19 -26.89 -2.10
C GLU A 266 35.10 -27.95 -2.74
N GLN A 267 34.79 -29.23 -2.55
CA GLN A 267 35.55 -30.33 -3.15
C GLN A 267 35.54 -30.23 -4.69
N LEU A 268 34.36 -30.05 -5.28
CA LEU A 268 34.20 -29.92 -6.73
C LEU A 268 34.84 -28.63 -7.26
N GLY A 269 34.85 -27.57 -6.47
CA GLY A 269 35.53 -26.32 -6.77
C GLY A 269 37.04 -26.48 -6.87
N VAL A 270 37.65 -27.26 -5.97
CA VAL A 270 39.07 -27.62 -6.05
C VAL A 270 39.37 -28.41 -7.33
N GLU A 271 38.53 -29.38 -7.69
CA GLU A 271 38.69 -30.17 -8.92
C GLU A 271 38.61 -29.32 -10.20
N GLU A 272 37.73 -28.32 -10.21
CA GLU A 272 37.56 -27.39 -11.35
C GLU A 272 38.49 -26.17 -11.29
N GLY A 273 39.31 -26.04 -10.23
CA GLY A 273 40.27 -24.94 -10.05
C GLY A 273 39.62 -23.57 -9.78
N VAL A 274 38.47 -23.54 -9.10
CA VAL A 274 37.70 -22.32 -8.80
C VAL A 274 37.62 -22.04 -7.30
N GLY A 275 37.56 -20.75 -6.93
CA GLY A 275 37.37 -20.34 -5.54
C GLY A 275 35.91 -20.46 -5.12
N VAL A 276 35.66 -21.07 -3.96
CA VAL A 276 34.31 -21.24 -3.40
C VAL A 276 34.16 -20.38 -2.16
N GLY A 277 33.11 -19.56 -2.11
CA GLY A 277 32.77 -18.74 -0.95
C GLY A 277 31.85 -19.47 0.03
N LYS A 278 31.58 -18.84 1.17
CA LYS A 278 30.67 -19.38 2.17
C LYS A 278 29.23 -19.27 1.69
N GLY A 279 28.53 -20.40 1.64
CA GLY A 279 27.13 -20.43 1.28
C GLY A 279 26.21 -19.88 2.38
N TYR A 280 24.97 -19.63 1.99
CA TYR A 280 23.95 -19.03 2.85
C TYR A 280 22.57 -19.58 2.52
N TYR A 281 21.69 -19.57 3.53
CA TYR A 281 20.28 -19.88 3.35
C TYR A 281 19.51 -18.63 2.90
N THR A 282 18.57 -18.78 1.97
CA THR A 282 17.71 -17.67 1.53
C THR A 282 16.47 -17.49 2.43
N ASP A 283 16.29 -18.34 3.44
CA ASP A 283 15.17 -18.27 4.37
C ASP A 283 15.60 -18.74 5.77
N PHE A 284 14.73 -18.53 6.76
CA PHE A 284 14.91 -19.08 8.10
C PHE A 284 14.63 -20.58 8.14
N SER A 285 15.18 -21.26 9.16
CA SER A 285 14.87 -22.67 9.40
C SER A 285 13.39 -22.85 9.75
N GLN A 286 12.88 -24.06 9.54
CA GLN A 286 11.50 -24.44 9.86
C GLN A 286 11.13 -24.07 11.30
N GLU A 287 12.01 -24.35 12.26
CA GLU A 287 11.79 -24.11 13.69
C GLU A 287 11.74 -22.61 13.98
N LYS A 288 12.66 -21.83 13.40
CA LYS A 288 12.72 -20.39 13.60
C LYS A 288 11.49 -19.70 13.01
N ILE A 289 10.95 -20.19 11.89
CA ILE A 289 9.73 -19.69 11.28
C ILE A 289 8.52 -19.92 12.21
N VAL A 290 8.37 -21.15 12.70
CA VAL A 290 7.31 -21.50 13.66
C VAL A 290 7.42 -20.65 14.92
N GLU A 291 8.62 -20.54 15.49
CA GLU A 291 8.88 -19.74 16.69
C GLU A 291 8.54 -18.26 16.47
N SER A 292 8.95 -17.69 15.33
CA SER A 292 8.69 -16.29 14.98
C SER A 292 7.20 -16.02 14.85
N TYR A 293 6.46 -16.90 14.16
CA TYR A 293 5.00 -16.80 14.06
C TYR A 293 4.33 -16.87 15.42
N LEU A 294 4.67 -17.86 16.26
CA LEU A 294 4.09 -18.01 17.58
C LEU A 294 4.38 -16.82 18.50
N LYS A 295 5.58 -16.22 18.41
CA LYS A 295 5.92 -14.99 19.13
C LYS A 295 5.05 -13.81 18.70
N LEU A 296 4.86 -13.62 17.40
CA LEU A 296 4.03 -12.55 16.87
C LEU A 296 2.54 -12.76 17.18
N ALA A 297 2.04 -13.99 17.02
CA ALA A 297 0.67 -14.36 17.39
C ALA A 297 0.41 -14.14 18.89
N ALA A 298 1.33 -14.53 19.77
CA ALA A 298 1.21 -14.29 21.21
C ALA A 298 1.24 -12.79 21.58
N LYS A 299 1.96 -11.97 20.80
CA LYS A 299 1.93 -10.51 20.97
C LYS A 299 0.57 -9.92 20.57
N SER A 300 -0.04 -10.45 19.50
CA SER A 300 -1.39 -10.07 19.08
C SER A 300 -2.43 -10.41 20.15
N ILE A 301 -2.40 -11.65 20.69
CA ILE A 301 -3.32 -12.10 21.74
C ILE A 301 -3.15 -11.29 23.03
N LYS A 302 -1.92 -10.96 23.44
CA LYS A 302 -1.69 -10.11 24.63
C LYS A 302 -2.20 -8.67 24.43
N THR A 303 -2.19 -8.18 23.20
CA THR A 303 -2.72 -6.85 22.86
C THR A 303 -4.25 -6.89 22.91
N GLU A 304 -4.88 -7.90 22.31
CA GLU A 304 -6.33 -8.14 22.39
C GLU A 304 -6.81 -8.38 23.83
N GLU A 305 -6.10 -9.17 24.65
CA GLU A 305 -6.46 -9.38 26.06
C GLU A 305 -6.30 -8.12 26.92
N ALA A 306 -5.31 -7.27 26.61
CA ALA A 306 -5.14 -5.98 27.27
C ALA A 306 -6.25 -5.00 26.88
N GLU A 307 -6.67 -5.01 25.62
CA GLU A 307 -7.81 -4.26 25.10
C GLU A 307 -9.13 -4.76 25.72
N LEU A 308 -9.39 -6.07 25.76
CA LEU A 308 -10.55 -6.70 26.42
C LEU A 308 -10.59 -6.45 27.94
N ARG A 309 -9.44 -6.38 28.62
CA ARG A 309 -9.37 -5.98 30.05
C ARG A 309 -9.64 -4.49 30.23
N GLY A 310 -9.18 -3.66 29.29
CA GLY A 310 -9.52 -2.23 29.21
C GLY A 310 -11.02 -2.03 29.01
N GLU A 311 -11.61 -2.77 28.08
CA GLU A 311 -13.05 -2.78 27.79
C GLU A 311 -13.89 -3.29 28.96
N LYS A 312 -13.48 -4.35 29.67
CA LYS A 312 -14.16 -4.79 30.91
C LYS A 312 -14.12 -3.74 32.02
N LYS A 313 -13.02 -2.99 32.16
CA LYS A 313 -12.95 -1.84 33.08
C LYS A 313 -13.89 -0.71 32.67
N ILE A 314 -14.00 -0.44 31.36
CA ILE A 314 -14.91 0.56 30.80
C ILE A 314 -16.37 0.09 30.96
N LYS A 315 -16.65 -1.20 30.76
CA LYS A 315 -17.99 -1.81 30.89
C LYS A 315 -18.47 -1.84 32.34
N ASN A 316 -17.62 -2.16 33.31
CA ASN A 316 -17.95 -2.02 34.74
C ASN A 316 -18.22 -0.57 35.13
N LYS A 317 -17.52 0.39 34.53
CA LYS A 317 -17.77 1.83 34.74
C LYS A 317 -19.07 2.29 34.05
N LYS A 318 -19.41 1.67 32.92
CA LYS A 318 -20.64 1.92 32.15
C LYS A 318 -21.88 1.29 32.80
N GLU A 319 -21.78 0.08 33.38
CA GLU A 319 -22.85 -0.56 34.16
C GLU A 319 -23.17 0.21 35.45
N GLN A 320 -22.19 0.90 36.04
CA GLN A 320 -22.40 1.83 37.15
C GLN A 320 -23.12 3.13 36.73
N LEU A 321 -23.01 3.52 35.46
CA LEU A 321 -23.65 4.70 34.85
C LEU A 321 -25.01 4.36 34.19
N GLU A 322 -25.23 3.11 33.76
CA GLU A 322 -26.46 2.63 33.13
C GLU A 322 -27.55 2.21 34.15
N MET A 323 -27.27 2.29 35.45
CA MET A 323 -28.27 2.05 36.51
C MET A 323 -29.21 3.24 36.77
N GLU A 324 -29.01 4.39 36.10
CA GLU A 324 -29.84 5.59 36.30
C GLU A 324 -30.79 5.94 35.15
N LEU A 325 -30.73 5.31 33.96
CA LEU A 325 -31.64 5.69 32.86
C LEU A 325 -32.03 4.49 31.97
N SER A 326 -33.35 4.23 31.87
CA SER A 326 -34.00 3.27 30.96
C SER A 326 -35.47 3.69 30.76
N PRO A 327 -36.21 3.31 29.67
CA PRO A 327 -35.88 2.36 28.59
C PRO A 327 -36.14 2.80 27.12
N ARG A 328 -35.39 2.13 26.21
CA ARG A 328 -35.75 1.55 24.88
C ARG A 328 -36.11 2.46 23.68
N SER A 329 -35.42 2.20 22.56
CA SER A 329 -36.02 1.46 21.41
C SER A 329 -34.94 0.87 20.47
N LYS A 330 -35.17 -0.36 20.00
CA LYS A 330 -34.34 -1.08 19.02
C LYS A 330 -34.87 -0.77 17.62
N ILE A 331 -34.02 -0.30 16.71
CA ILE A 331 -34.35 -0.19 15.28
C ILE A 331 -33.64 -1.31 14.52
N ASN A 332 -34.44 -2.07 13.77
CA ASN A 332 -34.04 -3.19 12.91
C ASN A 332 -33.08 -2.74 11.79
N LYS A 333 -31.92 -3.39 11.68
CA LYS A 333 -31.05 -3.33 10.49
C LYS A 333 -31.45 -4.46 9.53
N LYS A 334 -32.18 -4.13 8.46
CA LYS A 334 -32.27 -4.94 7.24
C LYS A 334 -32.41 -4.02 6.02
N GLY A 335 -31.52 -4.21 5.05
CA GLY A 335 -31.62 -3.66 3.70
C GLY A 335 -30.59 -2.58 3.39
N ALA A 336 -29.50 -2.94 2.71
CA ALA A 336 -28.64 -1.97 2.03
C ALA A 336 -28.07 -2.59 0.74
N GLY A 337 -28.96 -2.80 -0.23
CA GLY A 337 -28.62 -2.70 -1.65
C GLY A 337 -29.23 -1.40 -2.18
N ASN A 338 -28.46 -0.67 -2.99
CA ASN A 338 -28.75 0.60 -3.70
C ASN A 338 -28.41 1.94 -2.99
N HIS A 339 -27.31 2.54 -3.45
CA HIS A 339 -26.91 3.96 -3.43
C HIS A 339 -27.24 4.78 -2.17
N SER A 340 -26.41 4.64 -1.14
CA SER A 340 -26.38 5.46 0.08
C SER A 340 -25.89 6.90 -0.19
N ALA A 341 -26.39 7.87 0.57
CA ALA A 341 -25.82 9.23 0.63
C ALA A 341 -24.46 9.18 1.33
N LEU A 342 -23.40 9.62 0.64
CA LEU A 342 -22.02 9.55 1.11
C LEU A 342 -21.39 10.95 1.14
N LEU A 343 -20.54 11.20 2.13
CA LEU A 343 -19.69 12.38 2.14
C LEU A 343 -18.23 11.96 2.06
N CYS A 344 -17.47 12.66 1.24
CA CYS A 344 -16.01 12.58 1.22
C CYS A 344 -15.42 13.78 1.95
N CYS A 345 -14.53 13.54 2.89
CA CYS A 345 -13.75 14.56 3.58
C CYS A 345 -12.29 14.48 3.11
N LYS A 346 -11.77 15.58 2.56
CA LYS A 346 -10.33 15.75 2.34
C LYS A 346 -9.77 16.52 3.53
N LEU A 347 -8.98 15.84 4.35
CA LEU A 347 -8.31 16.36 5.54
C LEU A 347 -6.84 16.59 5.24
N PHE A 348 -6.39 17.84 5.34
CA PHE A 348 -5.00 18.23 5.10
C PHE A 348 -4.29 18.56 6.41
N ILE A 349 -3.17 17.87 6.66
CA ILE A 349 -2.37 18.02 7.87
C ILE A 349 -0.95 18.42 7.49
N SER A 350 -0.40 19.41 8.20
CA SER A 350 0.95 19.94 8.01
C SER A 350 2.01 19.03 8.64
N GLU A 351 2.10 17.78 8.17
CA GLU A 351 3.15 16.81 8.48
C GLU A 351 3.10 15.67 7.45
N SER A 352 4.24 15.20 6.96
CA SER A 352 4.31 14.00 6.09
C SER A 352 5.60 13.19 6.22
N ARG A 353 6.53 13.64 7.06
CA ARG A 353 7.89 13.10 7.20
C ARG A 353 8.01 12.20 8.42
N ASN A 354 7.24 12.44 9.48
CA ASN A 354 7.27 11.67 10.71
C ASN A 354 6.23 10.55 10.71
N SER A 355 6.66 9.33 10.40
CA SER A 355 5.77 8.16 10.31
C SER A 355 5.03 7.84 11.61
N ALA A 356 5.64 8.06 12.78
CA ALA A 356 4.99 7.77 14.06
C ALA A 356 3.80 8.71 14.32
N ILE A 357 3.92 9.98 13.92
CA ILE A 357 2.81 10.95 14.00
C ILE A 357 1.69 10.53 13.04
N LEU A 358 2.04 10.18 11.80
CA LEU A 358 1.06 9.73 10.81
C LEU A 358 0.34 8.46 11.26
N ASP A 359 1.07 7.49 11.83
CA ASP A 359 0.49 6.25 12.37
C ASP A 359 -0.48 6.54 13.52
N ALA A 360 -0.17 7.49 14.40
CA ALA A 360 -1.07 7.89 15.49
C ALA A 360 -2.36 8.53 14.95
N ILE A 361 -2.27 9.40 13.95
CA ILE A 361 -3.42 10.02 13.28
C ILE A 361 -4.26 8.97 12.56
N GLU A 362 -3.64 8.06 11.81
CA GLU A 362 -4.34 6.97 11.11
C GLU A 362 -4.98 5.98 12.09
N THR A 363 -4.34 5.71 13.23
CA THR A 363 -4.92 4.87 14.29
C THR A 363 -6.16 5.53 14.90
N ALA A 364 -6.15 6.85 15.09
CA ALA A 364 -7.33 7.58 15.53
C ALA A 364 -8.50 7.44 14.53
N ALA A 365 -8.19 7.42 13.23
CA ALA A 365 -9.21 7.21 12.19
C ALA A 365 -9.84 5.81 12.26
N ARG A 366 -9.03 4.77 12.47
CA ARG A 366 -9.48 3.36 12.51
C ARG A 366 -10.38 3.01 13.69
N ARG A 367 -10.56 3.90 14.66
CA ARG A 367 -11.47 3.69 15.80
C ARG A 367 -12.94 3.60 15.37
N ASP A 368 -13.27 4.21 14.24
CA ASP A 368 -14.61 4.16 13.67
C ASP A 368 -14.58 3.31 12.38
N PRO A 369 -15.12 2.08 12.40
CA PRO A 369 -15.11 1.20 11.24
C PRO A 369 -16.03 1.69 10.10
N GLU A 370 -16.90 2.67 10.38
CA GLU A 370 -17.82 3.22 9.39
C GLU A 370 -17.20 4.36 8.58
N THR A 371 -16.04 4.89 8.99
CA THR A 371 -15.27 5.88 8.23
C THR A 371 -14.00 5.27 7.68
N VAL A 372 -13.82 5.35 6.37
CA VAL A 372 -12.69 4.70 5.69
C VAL A 372 -11.77 5.74 5.07
N ILE A 373 -10.46 5.61 5.33
CA ILE A 373 -9.42 6.29 4.54
C ILE A 373 -9.33 5.57 3.19
N VAL A 374 -9.93 6.15 2.14
CA VAL A 374 -9.92 5.58 0.77
C VAL A 374 -8.64 5.91 0.01
N ASN A 375 -7.97 7.00 0.39
CA ASN A 375 -6.69 7.42 -0.17
C ASN A 375 -5.90 8.23 0.87
N LYS A 376 -4.57 8.18 0.77
CA LYS A 376 -3.67 9.10 1.46
C LYS A 376 -2.57 9.54 0.50
N PHE A 377 -2.29 10.84 0.50
CA PHE A 377 -1.26 11.44 -0.33
C PHE A 377 -0.26 12.19 0.55
N PRO A 378 0.81 11.52 1.01
CA PRO A 378 1.91 12.16 1.71
C PRO A 378 2.87 12.81 0.73
N ASP A 379 3.09 14.12 0.85
CA ASP A 379 4.12 14.82 0.08
C ASP A 379 5.24 15.30 1.01
N ARG A 380 6.41 14.67 0.89
CA ARG A 380 7.57 14.95 1.76
C ARG A 380 8.21 16.31 1.47
N ALA A 381 8.15 16.82 0.24
CA ALA A 381 8.69 18.14 -0.10
C ALA A 381 7.80 19.23 0.53
N TYR A 382 6.49 19.11 0.35
CA TYR A 382 5.49 19.98 0.96
C TYR A 382 5.45 19.89 2.49
N ASN A 383 5.91 18.77 3.05
CA ASN A 383 5.70 18.40 4.45
C ASN A 383 4.22 18.50 4.84
N ARG A 384 3.36 17.93 3.99
CA ARG A 384 1.91 17.97 4.13
C ARG A 384 1.34 16.64 3.64
N ILE A 385 0.40 16.09 4.39
CA ILE A 385 -0.36 14.90 4.00
C ILE A 385 -1.82 15.28 3.78
N ARG A 386 -2.44 14.65 2.78
CA ARG A 386 -3.89 14.65 2.61
C ARG A 386 -4.43 13.25 2.90
N TYR A 387 -5.45 13.17 3.74
CA TYR A 387 -6.30 12.00 3.90
C TYR A 387 -7.62 12.23 3.18
N THR A 388 -8.04 11.25 2.38
CA THR A 388 -9.36 11.23 1.75
C THR A 388 -10.19 10.20 2.51
N LEU A 389 -11.17 10.67 3.28
CA LEU A 389 -12.02 9.90 4.17
C LEU A 389 -13.44 9.82 3.60
N VAL A 390 -14.10 8.67 3.69
CA VAL A 390 -15.49 8.52 3.25
C VAL A 390 -16.32 7.81 4.30
N SER A 391 -17.53 8.29 4.52
CA SER A 391 -18.56 7.59 5.29
C SER A 391 -19.95 7.97 4.79
N TYR A 392 -20.95 7.24 5.26
CA TYR A 392 -22.35 7.54 4.98
C TYR A 392 -22.89 8.64 5.90
N VAL A 393 -23.94 9.32 5.43
CA VAL A 393 -24.66 10.31 6.23
C VAL A 393 -25.68 9.59 7.10
N VAL A 394 -25.60 9.76 8.43
CA VAL A 394 -26.69 9.36 9.34
C VAL A 394 -27.63 10.55 9.50
N ALA A 395 -28.93 10.28 9.38
CA ALA A 395 -30.03 11.23 9.21
C ALA A 395 -29.92 12.58 9.96
N LEU A 396 -30.33 13.64 9.27
CA LEU A 396 -30.62 14.96 9.86
C LEU A 396 -31.86 14.87 10.77
N ASP A 397 -31.88 15.61 11.87
CA ASP A 397 -33.11 15.82 12.62
C ASP A 397 -34.12 16.69 11.84
N SER A 398 -35.31 16.88 12.41
CA SER A 398 -36.37 17.73 11.84
C SER A 398 -35.98 19.21 11.64
N THR A 399 -34.81 19.64 12.11
CA THR A 399 -34.25 20.99 11.93
C THR A 399 -33.13 21.06 10.88
N GLY A 400 -32.76 19.92 10.28
CA GLY A 400 -31.65 19.84 9.33
C GLY A 400 -30.28 19.71 9.99
N THR A 401 -30.21 19.37 11.28
CA THR A 401 -28.96 19.19 12.03
C THR A 401 -28.55 17.71 12.04
N ALA A 402 -27.30 17.39 11.70
CA ALA A 402 -26.79 16.01 11.77
C ALA A 402 -26.66 15.56 13.24
N ILE A 403 -27.51 14.63 13.70
CA ILE A 403 -27.53 14.14 15.09
C ILE A 403 -26.28 13.29 15.41
N TYR A 404 -25.75 12.59 14.41
CA TYR A 404 -24.55 11.77 14.52
C TYR A 404 -23.89 11.63 13.14
N SER A 405 -22.56 11.64 13.07
CA SER A 405 -21.84 11.36 11.83
C SER A 405 -20.51 10.67 12.18
N PRO A 406 -20.30 9.41 11.73
CA PRO A 406 -19.03 8.71 11.86
C PRO A 406 -17.86 9.55 11.35
N LEU A 407 -18.07 10.21 10.20
CA LEU A 407 -17.06 11.03 9.53
C LEU A 407 -16.63 12.21 10.41
N ARG A 408 -17.57 12.93 11.03
CA ARG A 408 -17.25 14.05 11.94
C ARG A 408 -16.45 13.58 13.16
N GLN A 409 -16.87 12.48 13.79
CA GLN A 409 -16.17 11.94 14.96
C GLN A 409 -14.74 11.51 14.62
N THR A 410 -14.59 10.83 13.48
CA THR A 410 -13.30 10.38 12.98
C THR A 410 -12.37 11.57 12.72
N VAL A 411 -12.87 12.60 12.03
CA VAL A 411 -12.07 13.81 11.73
C VAL A 411 -11.68 14.55 13.01
N VAL A 412 -12.56 14.64 14.01
CA VAL A 412 -12.21 15.23 15.33
C VAL A 412 -11.12 14.40 16.03
N ALA A 413 -11.20 13.06 15.99
CA ALA A 413 -10.19 12.20 16.60
C ALA A 413 -8.83 12.30 15.88
N MET A 414 -8.83 12.40 14.56
CA MET A 414 -7.62 12.64 13.77
C MET A 414 -7.02 14.02 14.07
N ALA A 415 -7.84 15.07 14.18
CA ALA A 415 -7.40 16.40 14.56
C ALA A 415 -6.80 16.43 15.97
N GLU A 416 -7.40 15.69 16.92
CA GLU A 416 -6.84 15.54 18.27
C GLU A 416 -5.44 14.93 18.25
N ALA A 417 -5.26 13.83 17.52
CA ALA A 417 -3.96 13.19 17.37
C ALA A 417 -2.93 14.15 16.71
N ALA A 418 -3.35 14.90 15.70
CA ALA A 418 -2.49 15.86 15.01
C ALA A 418 -2.06 17.02 15.94
N TYR A 419 -3.00 17.67 16.63
CA TYR A 419 -2.70 18.76 17.56
C TYR A 419 -1.91 18.33 18.79
N ALA A 420 -1.98 17.05 19.17
CA ALA A 420 -1.18 16.50 20.26
C ALA A 420 0.28 16.23 19.86
N ALA A 421 0.52 15.94 18.58
CA ALA A 421 1.80 15.42 18.11
C ALA A 421 2.62 16.42 17.27
N ILE A 422 1.98 17.43 16.68
CA ILE A 422 2.63 18.37 15.77
C ILE A 422 2.74 19.74 16.43
N ASN A 423 3.93 20.33 16.37
CA ASN A 423 4.17 21.72 16.72
C ASN A 423 4.51 22.53 15.47
N LEU A 424 3.61 23.45 15.10
CA LEU A 424 3.77 24.28 13.91
C LEU A 424 5.01 25.20 13.96
N GLU A 425 5.51 25.57 15.15
CA GLU A 425 6.74 26.37 15.28
C GLU A 425 7.97 25.62 14.77
N GLN A 426 7.93 24.29 14.81
CA GLN A 426 9.00 23.40 14.35
C GLN A 426 8.77 22.90 12.91
N HIS A 427 7.63 23.25 12.32
CA HIS A 427 7.26 22.80 10.98
C HIS A 427 8.00 23.59 9.90
N SER A 428 8.52 22.85 8.92
CA SER A 428 9.07 23.40 7.68
C SER A 428 8.63 22.57 6.47
N GLY A 429 8.26 23.24 5.38
CA GLY A 429 7.84 22.61 4.13
C GLY A 429 7.84 23.60 2.96
N THR A 430 7.74 23.10 1.73
CA THR A 430 7.71 23.98 0.53
C THR A 430 6.29 24.46 0.19
N HIS A 431 5.25 23.90 0.81
CA HIS A 431 3.86 24.32 0.62
C HIS A 431 3.43 25.33 1.70
N PRO A 432 2.65 26.38 1.35
CA PRO A 432 2.11 27.28 2.36
C PRO A 432 1.14 26.57 3.32
N ARG A 433 1.04 27.09 4.54
CA ARG A 433 0.23 26.53 5.63
C ARG A 433 -0.08 27.60 6.68
N LEU A 434 -1.26 27.52 7.27
CA LEU A 434 -1.72 28.35 8.38
C LEU A 434 -1.91 27.57 9.68
N GLY A 435 -2.06 26.25 9.62
CA GLY A 435 -2.29 25.42 10.80
C GLY A 435 -1.75 24.00 10.70
N VAL A 436 -1.75 23.31 11.84
CA VAL A 436 -1.48 21.87 11.94
C VAL A 436 -2.52 21.10 11.15
N VAL A 437 -3.80 21.36 11.42
CA VAL A 437 -4.93 20.93 10.59
C VAL A 437 -5.29 22.11 9.69
N ASP A 438 -4.68 22.15 8.51
CA ASP A 438 -4.70 23.34 7.65
C ASP A 438 -6.03 23.53 6.93
N GLU A 439 -6.55 22.45 6.34
CA GLU A 439 -7.78 22.48 5.56
C GLU A 439 -8.59 21.19 5.76
N ILE A 440 -9.90 21.35 5.93
CA ILE A 440 -10.86 20.26 5.93
C ILE A 440 -11.97 20.62 4.95
N VAL A 441 -12.17 19.80 3.92
CA VAL A 441 -13.21 20.05 2.92
C VAL A 441 -14.11 18.85 2.73
N PHE A 442 -15.41 19.08 2.79
CA PHE A 442 -16.44 18.08 2.53
C PHE A 442 -16.98 18.21 1.10
N HIS A 443 -17.08 17.06 0.44
CA HIS A 443 -17.66 16.92 -0.89
C HIS A 443 -18.84 15.95 -0.85
N PRO A 444 -20.00 16.34 -1.40
CA PRO A 444 -21.11 15.41 -1.58
C PRO A 444 -20.75 14.32 -2.58
N LEU A 445 -21.09 13.07 -2.26
CA LEU A 445 -20.97 11.91 -3.14
C LEU A 445 -22.29 11.12 -3.18
N GLY A 446 -22.51 10.40 -4.28
CA GLY A 446 -23.73 9.62 -4.48
C GLY A 446 -24.97 10.51 -4.40
N ARG A 447 -25.83 10.25 -3.42
CA ARG A 447 -27.08 11.01 -3.21
C ARG A 447 -26.98 12.16 -2.21
N ALA A 448 -25.81 12.39 -1.61
CA ALA A 448 -25.64 13.49 -0.67
C ALA A 448 -25.72 14.84 -1.38
N SER A 449 -26.26 15.83 -0.67
CA SER A 449 -26.37 17.21 -1.11
C SER A 449 -25.20 18.05 -0.59
N LEU A 450 -24.97 19.19 -1.27
CA LEU A 450 -23.98 20.16 -0.81
C LEU A 450 -24.38 20.79 0.54
N ASP A 451 -25.68 20.90 0.82
CA ASP A 451 -26.20 21.43 2.09
C ASP A 451 -25.91 20.47 3.25
N GLU A 452 -26.02 19.16 3.05
CA GLU A 452 -25.61 18.16 4.04
C GLU A 452 -24.10 18.26 4.34
N ALA A 453 -23.26 18.42 3.32
CA ALA A 453 -21.83 18.64 3.49
C ALA A 453 -21.55 19.95 4.26
N ALA A 454 -22.28 21.02 3.96
CA ALA A 454 -22.14 22.31 4.63
C ALA A 454 -22.58 22.26 6.10
N CYS A 455 -23.67 21.57 6.41
CA CYS A 455 -24.14 21.34 7.77
C CYS A 455 -23.10 20.58 8.59
N LEU A 456 -22.54 19.51 8.03
CA LEU A 456 -21.48 18.73 8.70
C LEU A 456 -20.22 19.58 8.94
N SER A 457 -19.84 20.42 7.98
CA SER A 457 -18.70 21.34 8.08
C SER A 457 -18.86 22.33 9.23
N LYS A 458 -20.06 22.92 9.38
CA LYS A 458 -20.36 23.85 10.49
C LYS A 458 -20.31 23.16 11.84
N GLY A 459 -20.90 21.98 11.94
CA GLY A 459 -20.85 21.18 13.17
C GLY A 459 -19.40 20.80 13.55
N LEU A 460 -18.59 20.38 12.57
CA LEU A 460 -17.18 20.09 12.79
C LEU A 460 -16.41 21.35 13.22
N ALA A 461 -16.67 22.50 12.60
CA ALA A 461 -16.01 23.75 12.96
C ALA A 461 -16.23 24.13 14.42
N ALA A 462 -17.47 24.03 14.91
CA ALA A 462 -17.78 24.23 16.32
C ALA A 462 -17.02 23.27 17.23
N ASP A 463 -16.92 21.98 16.88
CA ASP A 463 -16.15 20.99 17.67
C ASP A 463 -14.66 21.31 17.71
N ILE A 464 -14.06 21.61 16.55
CA ILE A 464 -12.63 21.91 16.44
C ILE A 464 -12.30 23.17 17.24
N ALA A 465 -13.10 24.22 17.09
CA ALA A 465 -12.94 25.47 17.80
C ALA A 465 -13.07 25.27 19.32
N ALA A 466 -14.15 24.65 19.78
CA ALA A 466 -14.42 24.47 21.20
C ALA A 466 -13.38 23.56 21.87
N ARG A 467 -13.00 22.45 21.21
CA ARG A 467 -12.11 21.45 21.81
C ARG A 467 -10.64 21.85 21.76
N PHE A 468 -10.18 22.45 20.67
CA PHE A 468 -8.77 22.74 20.46
C PHE A 468 -8.40 24.22 20.63
N GLN A 469 -9.40 25.09 20.85
CA GLN A 469 -9.21 26.52 21.08
C GLN A 469 -8.37 27.17 19.97
N VAL A 470 -8.74 26.86 18.72
CA VAL A 470 -8.11 27.41 17.51
C VAL A 470 -9.13 28.25 16.73
N PRO A 471 -8.70 29.33 16.06
CA PRO A 471 -9.56 30.04 15.12
C PRO A 471 -9.92 29.12 13.95
N VAL A 472 -11.20 29.10 13.59
CA VAL A 472 -11.72 28.33 12.46
C VAL A 472 -12.43 29.26 11.48
N PHE A 473 -12.00 29.22 10.22
CA PHE A 473 -12.65 29.96 9.13
C PHE A 473 -13.44 29.01 8.25
N LEU A 474 -14.72 29.31 8.06
CA LEU A 474 -15.59 28.59 7.16
C LEU A 474 -15.37 29.05 5.72
N PHE A 475 -15.58 28.18 4.74
CA PHE A 475 -15.56 28.58 3.33
C PHE A 475 -16.57 27.81 2.48
N GLY A 476 -16.80 28.31 1.26
CA GLY A 476 -17.72 27.69 0.31
C GLY A 476 -19.14 27.65 0.86
N ALA A 477 -19.86 26.55 0.66
CA ALA A 477 -21.25 26.41 1.10
C ALA A 477 -21.42 26.45 2.63
N ALA A 478 -20.35 26.22 3.40
CA ALA A 478 -20.39 26.32 4.85
C ALA A 478 -20.30 27.77 5.36
N HIS A 479 -19.70 28.68 4.60
CA HIS A 479 -19.53 30.08 5.02
C HIS A 479 -20.84 30.86 4.88
N PRO A 480 -21.19 31.75 5.82
CA PRO A 480 -22.46 32.49 5.82
C PRO A 480 -22.76 33.25 4.52
N THR A 481 -21.72 33.80 3.89
CA THR A 481 -21.84 34.54 2.60
C THR A 481 -21.28 33.78 1.40
N GLY A 482 -20.96 32.49 1.53
CA GLY A 482 -20.40 31.70 0.42
C GLY A 482 -18.95 32.05 0.02
N LYS A 483 -18.15 32.62 0.94
CA LYS A 483 -16.81 33.15 0.64
C LYS A 483 -15.88 32.02 0.16
N ALA A 484 -15.14 32.29 -0.92
CA ALA A 484 -14.20 31.33 -1.48
C ALA A 484 -12.94 31.20 -0.60
N LEU A 485 -12.42 29.97 -0.47
CA LEU A 485 -11.21 29.66 0.30
C LEU A 485 -10.01 30.53 -0.08
N ASP A 486 -9.78 30.73 -1.37
CA ASP A 486 -8.67 31.54 -1.91
C ASP A 486 -8.78 33.03 -1.49
N THR A 487 -9.99 33.54 -1.26
CA THR A 487 -10.20 34.89 -0.72
C THR A 487 -9.80 34.97 0.74
N ILE A 488 -10.24 34.02 1.56
CA ILE A 488 -9.87 33.94 2.99
C ILE A 488 -8.36 33.77 3.14
N ARG A 489 -7.75 32.86 2.37
CA ARG A 489 -6.30 32.65 2.34
C ARG A 489 -5.53 33.94 2.09
N ARG A 490 -5.99 34.81 1.18
CA ARG A 490 -5.34 36.11 0.94
C ARG A 490 -5.41 37.06 2.11
N GLU A 491 -6.59 37.19 2.71
CA GLU A 491 -6.82 38.10 3.84
C GLU A 491 -5.97 37.68 5.03
N LEU A 492 -5.84 36.37 5.24
CA LEU A 492 -4.96 35.77 6.24
C LEU A 492 -3.49 35.70 5.81
N GLY A 493 -3.09 36.30 4.68
CA GLY A 493 -1.70 36.35 4.26
C GLY A 493 -1.06 35.01 3.86
N TYR A 494 -1.84 33.98 3.55
CA TYR A 494 -1.40 32.62 3.18
C TYR A 494 -0.35 32.57 2.07
N TYR A 495 -0.40 33.51 1.11
CA TYR A 495 0.48 33.53 -0.06
C TYR A 495 1.72 34.43 0.10
N ARG A 496 2.01 34.93 1.31
CA ARG A 496 3.21 35.74 1.61
C ARG A 496 4.30 34.87 2.23
N PRO A 497 5.39 34.54 1.50
CA PRO A 497 6.51 33.78 2.04
C PRO A 497 7.11 34.51 3.24
N ASN A 498 7.55 33.73 4.22
CA ASN A 498 7.79 34.21 5.58
C ASN A 498 9.24 33.98 6.07
N PHE A 499 10.09 33.44 5.21
CA PHE A 499 11.50 33.21 5.47
C PHE A 499 12.32 33.45 4.19
N THR A 500 13.61 33.74 4.32
CA THR A 500 14.51 33.92 3.18
C THR A 500 14.56 32.64 2.34
N GLY A 501 14.07 32.70 1.10
CA GLY A 501 14.08 31.58 0.14
C GLY A 501 12.68 31.07 -0.24
N SER A 502 12.59 29.78 -0.56
CA SER A 502 11.38 29.10 -1.09
C SER A 502 10.68 28.20 -0.06
N GLN A 503 11.09 28.24 1.21
CA GLN A 503 10.56 27.41 2.29
C GLN A 503 9.60 28.20 3.19
N TRP A 504 8.56 27.53 3.65
CA TRP A 504 7.65 28.02 4.67
C TRP A 504 8.09 27.43 6.01
N ALA A 505 8.69 28.25 6.88
CA ALA A 505 9.27 27.81 8.15
C ALA A 505 8.83 28.71 9.31
N GLY A 506 8.55 28.11 10.47
CA GLY A 506 8.24 28.84 11.71
C GLY A 506 6.85 29.49 11.76
N TRP A 507 6.65 30.32 12.80
CA TRP A 507 5.41 31.04 13.14
C TRP A 507 5.28 32.38 12.43
N THR A 508 4.18 32.59 11.69
CA THR A 508 4.17 33.62 10.63
C THR A 508 2.90 34.46 10.61
N MET A 509 2.01 34.26 11.58
CA MET A 509 0.74 34.98 11.73
C MET A 509 0.80 35.92 12.93
N PRO A 510 0.00 37.00 12.96
CA PRO A 510 -0.17 37.77 14.19
C PRO A 510 -0.84 36.91 15.26
N GLU A 511 -0.51 37.15 16.53
CA GLU A 511 -1.13 36.44 17.66
C GLU A 511 -2.63 36.74 17.78
N THR A 512 -3.08 37.87 17.24
CA THR A 512 -4.49 38.24 17.15
C THR A 512 -4.82 38.56 15.69
N LEU A 513 -5.87 37.92 15.17
CA LEU A 513 -6.32 38.11 13.81
C LEU A 513 -7.04 39.46 13.64
N SER A 514 -6.83 40.08 12.48
CA SER A 514 -7.57 41.29 12.08
C SER A 514 -9.00 40.97 11.66
N GLU A 515 -9.21 39.77 11.13
CA GLU A 515 -10.52 39.24 10.75
C GLU A 515 -11.01 38.29 11.85
N ASN A 516 -12.29 38.41 12.21
CA ASN A 516 -12.88 37.50 13.18
C ASN A 516 -13.05 36.11 12.54
N PRO A 517 -12.63 35.03 13.21
CA PRO A 517 -12.95 33.68 12.78
C PRO A 517 -14.46 33.43 12.89
N ASP A 518 -14.98 32.53 12.06
CA ASP A 518 -16.38 32.10 12.14
C ASP A 518 -16.65 31.32 13.44
N GLU A 519 -15.68 30.53 13.89
CA GLU A 519 -15.74 29.76 15.14
C GLU A 519 -14.41 29.86 15.91
N GLY A 520 -14.47 29.86 17.23
CA GLY A 520 -13.29 29.86 18.10
C GLY A 520 -12.70 31.24 18.38
N PRO A 521 -11.54 31.29 19.09
CA PRO A 521 -10.94 32.55 19.52
C PRO A 521 -10.26 33.29 18.35
N ALA A 522 -10.26 34.63 18.38
CA ALA A 522 -9.46 35.45 17.46
C ALA A 522 -7.94 35.38 17.75
N HIS A 523 -7.57 34.87 18.92
CA HIS A 523 -6.18 34.62 19.28
C HIS A 523 -5.69 33.32 18.64
N VAL A 524 -4.53 33.36 17.99
CA VAL A 524 -3.95 32.21 17.30
C VAL A 524 -2.82 31.58 18.11
N SER A 525 -2.95 30.29 18.41
CA SER A 525 -1.87 29.52 19.04
C SER A 525 -0.71 29.31 18.07
N ARG A 526 0.52 29.65 18.49
CA ARG A 526 1.72 29.47 17.65
C ARG A 526 1.98 28.02 17.26
N THR A 527 1.63 27.08 18.14
CA THR A 527 1.88 25.65 17.95
C THR A 527 0.82 24.96 17.10
N ARG A 528 -0.38 25.55 16.99
CA ARG A 528 -1.56 24.94 16.32
C ARG A 528 -1.99 25.66 15.05
N GLY A 529 -1.92 26.99 15.03
CA GLY A 529 -2.34 27.83 13.93
C GLY A 529 -3.86 27.93 13.76
N ILE A 530 -4.30 28.06 12.50
CA ILE A 530 -5.70 28.27 12.08
C ILE A 530 -6.19 27.04 11.32
N ALA A 531 -7.46 26.67 11.48
CA ALA A 531 -8.10 25.66 10.64
C ALA A 531 -9.07 26.30 9.64
N MET A 532 -9.06 25.85 8.40
CA MET A 532 -10.05 26.24 7.39
C MET A 532 -10.97 25.06 7.11
N ILE A 533 -12.28 25.23 7.27
CA ILE A 533 -13.24 24.13 7.15
C ILE A 533 -14.36 24.53 6.19
N GLY A 534 -14.73 23.67 5.25
CA GLY A 534 -15.78 24.05 4.30
C GLY A 534 -16.39 22.90 3.52
N ALA A 535 -17.38 23.26 2.71
CA ALA A 535 -18.06 22.34 1.81
C ALA A 535 -18.12 22.90 0.39
N ARG A 536 -17.93 22.04 -0.60
CA ARG A 536 -18.02 22.39 -2.02
C ARG A 536 -18.27 21.17 -2.91
N GLN A 537 -18.64 21.43 -4.16
CA GLN A 537 -18.63 20.42 -5.21
C GLN A 537 -17.24 19.80 -5.41
N TRP A 538 -17.19 18.67 -6.11
CA TRP A 538 -15.94 17.93 -6.30
C TRP A 538 -14.85 18.77 -6.97
N VAL A 539 -13.63 18.67 -6.45
CA VAL A 539 -12.43 19.36 -6.96
C VAL A 539 -11.39 18.32 -7.36
N GLY A 540 -10.88 18.44 -8.59
CA GLY A 540 -9.75 17.65 -9.10
C GLY A 540 -8.42 18.24 -8.64
N LEU A 541 -7.45 17.37 -8.31
CA LEU A 541 -6.11 17.77 -7.88
C LEU A 541 -5.09 17.15 -8.83
N TYR A 542 -4.43 17.98 -9.62
CA TYR A 542 -3.51 17.56 -10.67
C TYR A 542 -2.22 18.37 -10.58
N ASN A 543 -1.09 17.70 -10.47
CA ASN A 543 0.20 18.34 -10.29
C ASN A 543 1.07 18.12 -11.53
N VAL A 544 1.79 19.16 -11.95
CA VAL A 544 2.64 19.11 -13.15
C VAL A 544 4.09 19.44 -12.76
N PRO A 545 5.01 18.46 -12.77
CA PRO A 545 6.42 18.70 -12.51
C PRO A 545 7.11 19.45 -13.66
N ILE A 546 8.05 20.32 -13.30
CA ILE A 546 8.92 21.07 -14.21
C ILE A 546 10.37 20.79 -13.79
N VAL A 547 11.19 20.34 -14.74
CA VAL A 547 12.61 20.03 -14.52
C VAL A 547 13.41 21.33 -14.47
N SER A 548 13.27 22.05 -13.36
CA SER A 548 13.91 23.34 -13.12
C SER A 548 13.89 23.67 -11.63
N THR A 549 14.98 24.26 -11.16
CA THR A 549 15.09 24.83 -9.81
C THR A 549 14.60 26.29 -9.74
N ASP A 550 14.18 26.89 -10.87
CA ASP A 550 13.70 28.27 -10.93
C ASP A 550 12.25 28.38 -10.43
N VAL A 551 12.13 28.55 -9.12
CA VAL A 551 10.84 28.77 -8.44
C VAL A 551 10.15 30.06 -8.88
N SER A 552 10.92 31.08 -9.30
CA SER A 552 10.34 32.35 -9.74
C SER A 552 9.63 32.17 -11.08
N ALA A 553 10.24 31.42 -12.00
CA ALA A 553 9.60 30.99 -13.23
C ALA A 553 8.38 30.10 -12.97
N ALA A 554 8.50 29.08 -12.10
CA ALA A 554 7.38 28.22 -11.74
C ALA A 554 6.18 29.02 -11.18
N ARG A 555 6.44 30.01 -10.31
CA ARG A 555 5.41 30.92 -9.77
C ARG A 555 4.78 31.80 -10.85
N LYS A 556 5.56 32.23 -11.84
CA LYS A 556 5.06 33.02 -12.99
C LYS A 556 4.16 32.15 -13.87
N ILE A 557 4.60 30.93 -14.21
CA ILE A 557 3.82 29.95 -14.97
C ILE A 557 2.52 29.63 -14.23
N ALA A 558 2.60 29.27 -12.95
CA ALA A 558 1.42 29.03 -12.12
C ALA A 558 0.41 30.18 -12.23
N ARG A 559 0.86 31.43 -12.02
CA ARG A 559 -0.01 32.61 -12.15
C ARG A 559 -0.70 32.68 -13.52
N MET A 560 0.02 32.45 -14.60
CA MET A 560 -0.51 32.49 -15.98
C MET A 560 -1.42 31.30 -16.32
N VAL A 561 -1.31 30.18 -15.61
CA VAL A 561 -2.23 29.03 -15.71
C VAL A 561 -3.50 29.29 -14.92
N SER A 562 -3.42 29.94 -13.76
CA SER A 562 -4.57 30.17 -12.89
C SER A 562 -5.56 31.18 -13.48
N ALA A 563 -6.86 30.93 -13.28
CA ALA A 563 -7.96 31.82 -13.63
C ALA A 563 -7.72 33.27 -13.20
N ARG A 564 -7.18 33.46 -11.98
CA ARG A 564 -6.94 34.79 -11.41
C ARG A 564 -5.85 35.58 -12.16
N GLY A 565 -4.88 34.90 -12.77
CA GLY A 565 -3.88 35.53 -13.61
C GLY A 565 -4.28 35.63 -15.08
N GLY A 566 -5.56 35.42 -15.40
CA GLY A 566 -6.07 35.42 -16.78
C GLY A 566 -5.85 34.11 -17.53
N GLY A 567 -5.52 33.03 -16.81
CA GLY A 567 -5.33 31.70 -17.36
C GLY A 567 -6.64 30.92 -17.55
N LEU A 568 -6.58 29.62 -17.31
CA LEU A 568 -7.73 28.73 -17.49
C LEU A 568 -8.82 29.05 -16.45
N PRO A 569 -10.09 29.18 -16.86
CA PRO A 569 -11.20 29.42 -15.94
C PRO A 569 -11.30 28.28 -14.92
N THR A 570 -11.79 28.57 -13.72
CA THR A 570 -11.96 27.59 -12.62
C THR A 570 -10.70 26.84 -12.18
N VAL A 571 -9.51 27.19 -12.68
CA VAL A 571 -8.22 26.61 -12.26
C VAL A 571 -7.50 27.52 -11.27
N GLN A 572 -7.07 26.95 -10.15
CA GLN A 572 -6.18 27.58 -9.18
C GLN A 572 -4.86 26.83 -9.13
N THR A 573 -3.74 27.54 -9.03
CA THR A 573 -2.42 26.91 -9.08
C THR A 573 -1.45 27.52 -8.07
N LEU A 574 -0.43 26.74 -7.71
CA LEU A 574 0.73 27.17 -6.95
C LEU A 574 2.00 26.65 -7.62
N GLY A 575 2.99 27.52 -7.79
CA GLY A 575 4.34 27.12 -8.21
C GLY A 575 5.22 26.93 -6.98
N LEU A 576 5.68 25.70 -6.75
CA LEU A 576 6.35 25.26 -5.52
C LEU A 576 7.66 24.55 -5.85
N VAL A 577 8.60 24.53 -4.89
CA VAL A 577 9.77 23.64 -4.96
C VAL A 577 9.31 22.23 -4.66
N HIS A 578 9.80 21.26 -5.45
CA HIS A 578 9.47 19.86 -5.27
C HIS A 578 10.68 19.00 -5.63
N GLY A 579 11.40 18.48 -4.62
CA GLY A 579 12.67 17.78 -4.83
C GLY A 579 13.89 18.71 -4.84
N GLU A 580 15.07 18.15 -5.18
CA GLU A 580 16.34 18.89 -5.23
C GLU A 580 16.48 19.70 -6.52
N ASP A 581 16.02 19.14 -7.65
CA ASP A 581 16.27 19.69 -8.99
C ASP A 581 14.99 20.10 -9.76
N SER A 582 13.83 20.05 -9.10
CA SER A 582 12.54 20.29 -9.75
C SER A 582 11.61 21.25 -9.00
N THR A 583 10.70 21.83 -9.76
CA THR A 583 9.57 22.61 -9.29
C THR A 583 8.28 21.94 -9.73
N GLU A 584 7.18 22.29 -9.09
CA GLU A 584 5.88 21.70 -9.41
C GLU A 584 4.81 22.78 -9.48
N ILE A 585 3.94 22.68 -10.48
CA ILE A 585 2.70 23.45 -10.57
C ILE A 585 1.58 22.59 -9.97
N ALA A 586 1.30 22.80 -8.69
CA ALA A 586 0.18 22.16 -8.02
C ALA A 586 -1.14 22.81 -8.46
N CYS A 587 -2.04 22.06 -9.09
CA CYS A 587 -3.29 22.60 -9.65
C CYS A 587 -4.52 22.05 -8.94
N MET A 588 -5.44 22.96 -8.61
CA MET A 588 -6.80 22.65 -8.19
C MET A 588 -7.76 23.00 -9.33
N LEU A 589 -8.41 21.96 -9.86
CA LEU A 589 -9.46 22.04 -10.87
C LEU A 589 -10.80 22.18 -10.13
N LEU A 590 -11.29 23.42 -9.96
CA LEU A 590 -12.51 23.65 -9.16
C LEU A 590 -13.77 23.08 -9.82
N GLU A 591 -13.77 23.03 -11.15
CA GLU A 591 -14.85 22.44 -11.96
C GLU A 591 -14.22 21.50 -13.01
N PRO A 592 -13.79 20.28 -12.62
CA PRO A 592 -13.01 19.39 -13.48
C PRO A 592 -13.78 18.89 -14.72
N ASN A 593 -15.10 19.06 -14.75
CA ASN A 593 -15.93 18.76 -15.91
C ASN A 593 -15.85 19.85 -16.99
N GLN A 594 -15.39 21.06 -16.67
CA GLN A 594 -15.18 22.15 -17.62
C GLN A 594 -13.74 22.17 -18.14
N ILE A 595 -12.77 22.13 -17.20
CA ILE A 595 -11.35 22.13 -17.53
C ILE A 595 -10.71 20.86 -16.97
N GLY A 596 -10.29 20.00 -17.89
CA GLY A 596 -9.61 18.73 -17.60
C GLY A 596 -8.11 18.90 -17.35
N ALA A 597 -7.49 17.83 -16.86
CA ALA A 597 -6.05 17.78 -16.62
C ALA A 597 -5.22 17.91 -17.91
N ASP A 598 -5.75 17.44 -19.04
CA ASP A 598 -5.15 17.58 -20.37
C ASP A 598 -4.97 19.05 -20.76
N GLN A 599 -6.00 19.88 -20.54
CA GLN A 599 -5.94 21.31 -20.84
C GLN A 599 -4.94 22.04 -19.92
N VAL A 600 -4.88 21.64 -18.65
CA VAL A 600 -3.88 22.17 -17.70
C VAL A 600 -2.47 21.76 -18.11
N GLN A 601 -2.24 20.48 -18.41
CA GLN A 601 -0.95 19.95 -18.86
C GLN A 601 -0.46 20.73 -20.09
N ASN A 602 -1.28 20.82 -21.14
CA ASN A 602 -0.94 21.53 -22.37
C ASN A 602 -0.63 23.01 -22.11
N ARG A 603 -1.36 23.66 -21.19
CA ARG A 603 -1.12 25.06 -20.86
C ARG A 603 0.19 25.26 -20.11
N VAL A 604 0.55 24.36 -19.20
CA VAL A 604 1.82 24.39 -18.48
C VAL A 604 2.98 24.16 -19.47
N GLU A 605 2.89 23.13 -20.31
CA GLU A 605 3.89 22.82 -21.34
C GLU A 605 4.16 24.00 -22.27
N MET A 606 3.10 24.65 -22.78
CA MET A 606 3.23 25.84 -23.63
C MET A 606 3.99 26.97 -22.93
N LEU A 607 3.61 27.31 -21.70
CA LEU A 607 4.20 28.42 -20.93
C LEU A 607 5.63 28.13 -20.44
N ALA A 608 5.94 26.85 -20.21
CA ALA A 608 7.27 26.38 -19.86
C ALA A 608 8.20 26.39 -21.08
N ALA A 609 7.71 25.93 -22.24
CA ALA A 609 8.46 25.96 -23.50
C ALA A 609 8.84 27.39 -23.92
N GLU A 610 7.96 28.37 -23.74
CA GLU A 610 8.27 29.80 -23.95
C GLU A 610 9.45 30.31 -23.11
N GLN A 611 9.75 29.63 -22.00
CA GLN A 611 10.83 29.96 -21.08
C GLN A 611 11.99 28.95 -21.12
N GLY A 612 11.94 27.97 -22.03
CA GLY A 612 12.98 26.96 -22.21
C GLY A 612 13.05 25.91 -21.10
N PHE A 613 11.93 25.60 -20.44
CA PHE A 613 11.86 24.55 -19.43
C PHE A 613 11.20 23.28 -19.95
N ASP A 614 11.73 22.13 -19.52
CA ASP A 614 11.14 20.82 -19.77
C ASP A 614 10.07 20.49 -18.71
N VAL A 615 8.95 19.94 -19.17
CA VAL A 615 7.78 19.61 -18.35
C VAL A 615 7.55 18.11 -18.39
N GLU A 616 7.36 17.51 -17.21
CA GLU A 616 7.01 16.10 -17.11
C GLU A 616 5.50 15.90 -17.21
N LYS A 617 5.09 14.65 -17.48
CA LYS A 617 3.67 14.30 -17.47
C LYS A 617 3.11 14.48 -16.05
N GLY A 618 2.13 15.36 -15.91
CA GLY A 618 1.46 15.57 -14.64
C GLY A 618 0.64 14.37 -14.18
N TYR A 619 0.32 14.37 -12.89
CA TYR A 619 -0.35 13.25 -12.22
C TYR A 619 -1.48 13.74 -11.30
N PHE A 620 -2.52 12.92 -11.17
CA PHE A 620 -3.56 13.16 -10.18
C PHE A 620 -3.05 12.77 -8.80
N THR A 621 -3.29 13.62 -7.81
CA THR A 621 -2.93 13.30 -6.42
C THR A 621 -4.03 12.52 -5.72
N ASP A 622 -5.23 12.43 -6.30
CA ASP A 622 -6.41 11.75 -5.72
C ASP A 622 -7.18 10.94 -6.77
N PHE A 623 -8.08 10.08 -6.31
CA PHE A 623 -8.98 9.31 -7.17
C PHE A 623 -10.18 10.13 -7.66
N SER A 624 -10.84 9.67 -8.72
CA SER A 624 -12.13 10.25 -9.17
C SER A 624 -13.25 9.98 -8.15
N PRO A 625 -14.35 10.75 -8.18
CA PRO A 625 -15.52 10.49 -7.33
C PRO A 625 -16.02 9.05 -7.41
N GLU A 626 -16.08 8.49 -8.62
CA GLU A 626 -16.58 7.13 -8.89
C GLU A 626 -15.65 6.08 -8.27
N MET A 627 -14.35 6.22 -8.50
CA MET A 627 -13.33 5.34 -7.90
C MET A 627 -13.33 5.41 -6.37
N ILE A 628 -13.62 6.58 -5.80
CA ILE A 628 -13.73 6.76 -4.35
C ILE A 628 -14.93 6.03 -3.79
N VAL A 629 -16.11 6.17 -4.41
CA VAL A 629 -17.33 5.46 -4.00
C VAL A 629 -17.14 3.95 -4.12
N GLU A 630 -16.52 3.48 -5.21
CA GLU A 630 -16.21 2.08 -5.42
C GLU A 630 -15.26 1.54 -4.33
N LYS A 631 -14.13 2.22 -4.08
CA LYS A 631 -13.17 1.84 -3.04
C LYS A 631 -13.83 1.80 -1.66
N TYR A 632 -14.62 2.82 -1.31
CA TYR A 632 -15.37 2.83 -0.05
C TYR A 632 -16.31 1.63 0.07
N THR A 633 -17.08 1.34 -0.99
CA THR A 633 -18.04 0.22 -1.02
C THR A 633 -17.33 -1.11 -0.82
N ASN A 634 -16.18 -1.31 -1.48
CA ASN A 634 -15.37 -2.52 -1.34
C ASN A 634 -14.81 -2.67 0.08
N LEU A 635 -14.29 -1.58 0.67
CA LEU A 635 -13.68 -1.60 2.00
C LEU A 635 -14.72 -1.81 3.12
N ILE A 636 -15.93 -1.24 3.00
CA ILE A 636 -17.01 -1.47 3.97
C ILE A 636 -17.64 -2.86 3.83
N SER A 637 -17.74 -3.39 2.61
CA SER A 637 -18.32 -4.72 2.39
C SER A 637 -17.42 -5.84 2.91
N GLY A 638 -16.09 -5.67 2.83
CA GLY A 638 -15.12 -6.61 3.41
C GLY A 638 -15.03 -6.61 4.94
N ASN A 639 -15.66 -5.64 5.63
CA ASN A 639 -15.67 -5.52 7.09
C ASN A 639 -16.98 -6.04 7.75
N ARG A 640 -17.93 -6.59 6.96
CA ARG A 640 -19.26 -7.00 7.44
C ARG A 640 -19.47 -8.51 7.58
N ASP A 641 -18.51 -9.30 7.10
CA ASP A 641 -18.46 -10.77 7.23
C ASP A 641 -17.28 -11.15 8.13
#